data_AF-A0A9N9N1S4-F1
#
_entry.id   AF-A0A9N9N1S4-F1
#
_cell.length_a   1.000
_cell.length_b   1.000
_cell.length_c   1.000
_cell.angle_alpha   90.00
_cell.angle_beta   90.00
_cell.angle_gamma   90.00
#
_symmetry.space_group_name_H-M   'P 1'
#
loop_
_entity.id
_entity.type
_entity.pdbx_description
1 polymer ?
#
loop_
_entity_poly.entity_id
_entity_poly.type
_entity_poly.pdbx_seq_one_letter_code
_entity_poly.pdbx_strand_id
1 'polypeptide(L)'
;MAPTRYVFLLAIIVFVNFHGQTKAVFSVSGLLDILKVAKDVTVALVKAWDLVDQNIEFSEVPIPILHSTEKKLYGKIDRINSQLQDLAARVDNIGTQSMTTILHSLPERVRLELRLNDLLDYITRMDANYRRMQKYGTGDKTYERLTLEDFAESVISHDSSSVVNLVERIHAFVVPNGRGISDTGLFDLLANAMQEVEGDMICSTKQSPQQVLYNLYDAIALTELKGYTMIQFSYMLLRLYGKGNFTKEAQNTRERYEERTNNAVNSVRSAMENVSREFWKCDPKKWAKGESYEEITNLLQGYVQNEVDLNPEGTCRENCAEYTFTKSHGCFQNLYCRQQRTCSGKILDCKFYDSDMWICNANPLSGRRYEFIEYENGKVMGRKQGCSRGTTKVESWWRWLFWHCSYCFCLCDEQGPMSDRYINMRSAISDIKNNKVVTGLRFVKKNRIVHLQIQEGELLPRLNINASSLAWKPVDEYKLTDRKVFNGQDYHTLTWEKRRMDLDDLEADDGHMLTGVRFKEIGSHLNFEIYTTKFDFDTGKLKPEHSKWKDNPNTDVSIKNPRTKVRLVHPDIPIRSTSPSIPTSHSDQYIEFTNSDIDRDVAQTTVPFLDAQKVESLEAVPLSGAGIFHKGRQFFGGFIAPKIITYDVSKFLKAAFPTEQVN
;
A
#
# COMPACT_ATOMS: atom_id res chain seq x y z
N MET A 1 56.02 4.32 60.21
CA MET A 1 56.90 5.20 59.42
C MET A 1 56.64 4.93 57.94
N ALA A 2 56.25 5.97 57.21
CA ALA A 2 56.21 6.03 55.73
C ALA A 2 57.67 6.10 55.17
N PRO A 3 57.98 6.16 53.84
CA PRO A 3 57.21 6.88 52.78
C PRO A 3 57.21 6.19 51.36
N THR A 4 56.12 6.19 50.57
CA THR A 4 55.58 7.16 49.57
C THR A 4 56.07 7.06 48.10
N ARG A 5 55.05 7.18 47.20
CA ARG A 5 54.98 8.02 45.96
C ARG A 5 55.90 7.63 44.79
N TYR A 6 55.32 7.27 43.63
CA TYR A 6 55.65 7.88 42.31
C TYR A 6 54.87 7.35 41.09
N VAL A 7 53.99 6.34 41.19
CA VAL A 7 53.49 5.68 39.96
C VAL A 7 52.15 6.22 39.42
N PHE A 8 51.32 6.89 40.22
CA PHE A 8 49.95 7.23 39.79
C PHE A 8 49.77 8.57 39.04
N LEU A 9 50.79 9.42 38.96
CA LEU A 9 50.68 10.77 38.37
C LEU A 9 51.15 10.87 36.90
N LEU A 10 51.80 9.82 36.38
CA LEU A 10 52.35 9.83 35.01
C LEU A 10 51.38 9.32 33.94
N ALA A 11 50.31 8.60 34.31
CA ALA A 11 49.34 8.08 33.33
C ALA A 11 48.33 9.14 32.84
N ILE A 12 48.10 10.22 33.59
CA ILE A 12 47.12 11.26 33.23
C ILE A 12 47.73 12.34 32.31
N ILE A 13 49.06 12.50 32.29
CA ILE A 13 49.72 13.55 31.48
C ILE A 13 49.97 13.09 30.03
N VAL A 14 49.95 11.80 29.73
CA VAL A 14 50.22 11.28 28.38
C VAL A 14 49.02 11.43 27.41
N PHE A 15 47.79 11.64 27.91
CA PHE A 15 46.61 11.78 27.04
C PHE A 15 46.30 13.21 26.57
N VAL A 16 47.07 14.22 26.99
CA VAL A 16 46.78 15.64 26.65
C VAL A 16 47.58 16.15 25.43
N ASN A 17 48.50 15.36 24.87
CA ASN A 17 49.28 15.79 23.70
C ASN A 17 49.11 14.86 22.50
N PHE A 18 47.94 14.86 21.88
CA PHE A 18 47.82 14.70 20.42
C PHE A 18 46.70 15.60 19.90
N HIS A 19 47.09 16.62 19.15
CA HIS A 19 46.21 17.58 18.47
C HIS A 19 45.48 16.92 17.29
N GLY A 20 44.16 17.12 17.21
CA GLY A 20 43.35 16.77 16.04
C GLY A 20 41.90 17.21 16.20
N GLN A 21 41.64 18.47 15.84
CA GLN A 21 40.36 19.21 15.81
C GLN A 21 39.05 18.47 16.16
N THR A 22 38.44 18.85 17.29
CA THR A 22 37.01 19.19 17.42
C THR A 22 36.85 20.01 18.70
N LYS A 23 36.37 21.26 18.58
CA LYS A 23 36.09 22.12 19.74
C LYS A 23 34.77 21.69 20.37
N ALA A 24 34.80 20.66 21.22
CA ALA A 24 33.77 20.47 22.24
C ALA A 24 34.14 21.34 23.44
N VAL A 25 33.44 22.47 23.62
CA VAL A 25 33.56 23.29 24.83
C VAL A 25 32.88 22.54 25.96
N PHE A 26 33.60 21.63 26.64
CA PHE A 26 33.29 21.35 28.03
C PHE A 26 33.74 22.58 28.83
N SER A 27 32.79 23.31 29.42
CA SER A 27 33.16 24.40 30.33
C SER A 27 33.98 23.82 31.48
N VAL A 28 35.12 24.44 31.79
CA VAL A 28 36.03 24.00 32.87
C VAL A 28 35.27 23.89 34.21
N SER A 29 34.20 24.67 34.39
CA SER A 29 33.26 24.58 35.51
C SER A 29 32.53 23.24 35.61
N GLY A 30 32.02 22.68 34.51
CA GLY A 30 31.28 21.41 34.54
C GLY A 30 32.15 20.21 34.92
N LEU A 31 33.42 20.23 34.52
CA LEU A 31 34.40 19.20 34.86
C LEU A 31 34.82 19.25 36.34
N LEU A 32 34.92 20.48 36.89
CA LEU A 32 35.18 20.69 38.32
C LEU A 32 34.01 20.26 39.21
N ASP A 33 32.77 20.44 38.76
CA ASP A 33 31.57 19.97 39.48
C ASP A 33 31.47 18.44 39.51
N ILE A 34 31.77 17.75 38.39
CA ILE A 34 31.84 16.28 38.33
C ILE A 34 32.90 15.75 39.31
N LEU A 35 34.09 16.35 39.32
CA LEU A 35 35.18 15.97 40.24
C LEU A 35 34.81 16.18 41.71
N LYS A 36 34.06 17.25 42.01
CA LYS A 36 33.58 17.54 43.37
C LYS A 36 32.55 16.50 43.83
N VAL A 37 31.57 16.16 43.00
CA VAL A 37 30.58 15.12 43.33
C VAL A 37 31.25 13.74 43.41
N ALA A 38 32.18 13.40 42.53
CA ALA A 38 32.92 12.14 42.59
C ALA A 38 33.70 12.00 43.91
N LYS A 39 34.32 13.10 44.39
CA LYS A 39 34.96 13.14 45.70
C LYS A 39 33.94 12.92 46.84
N ASP A 40 32.79 13.58 46.78
CA ASP A 40 31.75 13.46 47.82
C ASP A 40 31.15 12.04 47.87
N VAL A 41 30.91 11.41 46.72
CA VAL A 41 30.45 10.01 46.60
C VAL A 41 31.50 9.04 47.15
N THR A 42 32.78 9.24 46.82
CA THR A 42 33.86 8.40 47.35
C THR A 42 33.94 8.48 48.87
N VAL A 43 33.85 9.69 49.43
CA VAL A 43 33.83 9.91 50.88
C VAL A 43 32.60 9.27 51.53
N ALA A 44 31.44 9.34 50.89
CA ALA A 44 30.21 8.74 51.39
C ALA A 44 30.24 7.20 51.36
N LEU A 45 30.82 6.61 50.30
CA LEU A 45 31.02 5.15 50.16
C LEU A 45 32.00 4.60 51.19
N VAL A 46 33.12 5.29 51.44
CA VAL A 46 34.06 4.93 52.52
C VAL A 46 33.34 4.93 53.87
N LYS A 47 32.56 5.98 54.16
CA LYS A 47 31.74 6.07 55.40
C LYS A 47 30.60 5.05 55.47
N ALA A 48 30.16 4.48 54.36
CA ALA A 48 29.17 3.40 54.31
C ALA A 48 29.85 2.04 54.53
N TRP A 49 31.05 1.84 54.00
CA TRP A 49 31.90 0.69 54.28
C TRP A 49 32.32 0.61 55.75
N ASP A 50 32.62 1.74 56.39
CA ASP A 50 32.91 1.80 57.84
C ASP A 50 31.75 1.26 58.72
N LEU A 51 30.50 1.21 58.21
CA LEU A 51 29.36 0.60 58.92
C LEU A 51 29.31 -0.93 58.77
N VAL A 52 29.93 -1.47 57.72
CA VAL A 52 29.97 -2.90 57.39
C VAL A 52 31.23 -3.56 57.96
N ASP A 53 32.34 -2.82 58.04
CA ASP A 53 33.68 -3.31 58.43
C ASP A 53 33.92 -3.34 59.96
N GLN A 54 32.90 -3.04 60.76
CA GLN A 54 32.93 -3.32 62.20
C GLN A 54 32.82 -4.83 62.39
N ASN A 55 33.94 -5.57 62.31
CA ASN A 55 34.13 -7.01 62.55
C ASN A 55 32.98 -7.73 63.30
N ILE A 56 31.88 -8.04 62.61
CA ILE A 56 30.74 -8.79 63.16
C ILE A 56 30.60 -10.06 62.32
N GLU A 57 30.69 -11.23 62.96
CA GLU A 57 30.29 -12.50 62.33
C GLU A 57 28.77 -12.49 62.12
N PHE A 58 28.34 -12.35 60.86
CA PHE A 58 26.94 -12.18 60.47
C PHE A 58 26.05 -13.43 60.70
N SER A 59 26.60 -14.52 61.22
CA SER A 59 25.86 -15.76 61.51
C SER A 59 25.06 -15.73 62.80
N GLU A 60 25.29 -14.76 63.72
CA GLU A 60 24.61 -14.71 65.04
C GLU A 60 23.86 -13.40 65.33
N VAL A 61 23.66 -12.54 64.34
CA VAL A 61 23.06 -11.20 64.55
C VAL A 61 21.51 -11.28 64.53
N PRO A 62 20.81 -10.76 65.57
CA PRO A 62 19.35 -10.66 65.57
C PRO A 62 18.80 -9.88 64.35
N ILE A 63 17.78 -10.44 63.68
CA ILE A 63 17.08 -9.84 62.51
C ILE A 63 16.72 -8.34 62.69
N PRO A 64 16.31 -7.85 63.88
CA PRO A 64 16.02 -6.42 64.08
C PRO A 64 17.25 -5.50 63.96
N ILE A 65 18.43 -6.00 64.34
CA ILE A 65 19.69 -5.25 64.26
C ILE A 65 20.14 -5.20 62.80
N LEU A 66 19.99 -6.31 62.08
CA LEU A 66 20.23 -6.41 60.63
C LEU A 66 19.35 -5.41 59.87
N HIS A 67 18.04 -5.37 60.13
CA HIS A 67 17.14 -4.38 59.52
C HIS A 67 17.51 -2.93 59.89
N SER A 68 18.02 -2.67 61.10
CA SER A 68 18.43 -1.31 61.49
C SER A 68 19.70 -0.86 60.77
N THR A 69 20.65 -1.77 60.58
CA THR A 69 21.90 -1.54 59.85
C THR A 69 21.62 -1.41 58.36
N GLU A 70 20.74 -2.25 57.82
CA GLU A 70 20.22 -2.22 56.46
C GLU A 70 19.48 -0.90 56.18
N LYS A 71 18.61 -0.44 57.09
CA LYS A 71 17.92 0.87 56.96
C LYS A 71 18.88 2.06 57.00
N LYS A 72 19.94 1.99 57.81
CA LYS A 72 21.00 3.02 57.85
C LYS A 72 21.87 3.00 56.58
N LEU A 73 22.17 1.81 56.07
CA LEU A 73 22.88 1.61 54.81
C LEU A 73 22.04 2.15 53.65
N TYR A 74 20.76 1.79 53.57
CA TYR A 74 19.82 2.33 52.58
C TYR A 74 19.70 3.85 52.67
N GLY A 75 19.55 4.45 53.86
CA GLY A 75 19.50 5.90 53.99
C GLY A 75 20.79 6.62 53.53
N LYS A 76 21.96 5.99 53.66
CA LYS A 76 23.23 6.52 53.12
C LYS A 76 23.33 6.30 51.61
N ILE A 77 22.94 5.13 51.12
CA ILE A 77 22.85 4.82 49.68
C ILE A 77 21.85 5.74 49.00
N ASP A 78 20.73 6.07 49.61
CA ASP A 78 19.72 7.00 49.09
C ASP A 78 20.28 8.41 48.93
N ARG A 79 21.11 8.86 49.89
CA ARG A 79 21.80 10.15 49.79
C ARG A 79 22.85 10.15 48.68
N ILE A 80 23.62 9.09 48.55
CA ILE A 80 24.56 8.89 47.43
C ILE A 80 23.81 8.87 46.10
N ASN A 81 22.72 8.12 46.03
CA ASN A 81 21.84 8.02 44.86
C ASN A 81 21.24 9.37 44.51
N SER A 82 20.80 10.19 45.47
CA SER A 82 20.29 11.53 45.20
C SER A 82 21.35 12.45 44.59
N GLN A 83 22.59 12.40 45.08
CA GLN A 83 23.69 13.20 44.55
C GLN A 83 24.16 12.70 43.17
N LEU A 84 24.19 11.38 42.97
CA LEU A 84 24.47 10.76 41.68
C LEU A 84 23.34 11.02 40.68
N GLN A 85 22.08 11.01 41.09
CA GLN A 85 20.93 11.34 40.25
C GLN A 85 20.96 12.80 39.82
N ASP A 86 21.30 13.74 40.72
CA ASP A 86 21.37 15.16 40.37
C ASP A 86 22.51 15.46 39.39
N LEU A 87 23.63 14.73 39.50
CA LEU A 87 24.75 14.81 38.58
C LEU A 87 24.44 14.11 37.24
N ALA A 88 23.92 12.89 37.31
CA ALA A 88 23.50 12.12 36.15
C ALA A 88 22.46 12.90 35.36
N ALA A 89 21.43 13.46 35.99
CA ALA A 89 20.44 14.30 35.33
C ALA A 89 21.08 15.48 34.57
N ARG A 90 22.14 16.11 35.09
CA ARG A 90 22.82 17.23 34.39
C ARG A 90 23.70 16.78 33.23
N VAL A 91 24.51 15.73 33.43
CA VAL A 91 25.43 15.21 32.41
C VAL A 91 24.67 14.47 31.31
N ASP A 92 23.70 13.65 31.71
CA ASP A 92 22.83 12.89 30.82
C ASP A 92 21.95 13.84 30.03
N ASN A 93 21.38 14.91 30.62
CA ASN A 93 20.61 15.89 29.83
C ASN A 93 21.43 16.56 28.72
N ILE A 94 22.68 16.96 28.93
CA ILE A 94 23.48 17.65 27.89
C ILE A 94 23.95 16.65 26.81
N GLY A 95 24.43 15.48 27.22
CA GLY A 95 24.89 14.43 26.31
C GLY A 95 23.74 13.84 25.49
N THR A 96 22.63 13.48 26.15
CA THR A 96 21.43 12.98 25.48
C THR A 96 20.80 14.06 24.61
N GLN A 97 20.71 15.33 25.02
CA GLN A 97 20.18 16.40 24.14
C GLN A 97 21.01 16.56 22.86
N SER A 98 22.34 16.47 22.96
CA SER A 98 23.22 16.55 21.79
C SER A 98 23.02 15.36 20.85
N MET A 99 22.98 14.13 21.38
CA MET A 99 22.68 12.92 20.61
C MET A 99 21.28 12.97 20.00
N THR A 100 20.29 13.38 20.78
CA THR A 100 18.89 13.55 20.39
C THR A 100 18.76 14.54 19.24
N THR A 101 19.44 15.68 19.32
CA THR A 101 19.45 16.68 18.24
C THR A 101 20.04 16.12 16.94
N ILE A 102 21.16 15.38 17.01
CA ILE A 102 21.75 14.72 15.84
C ILE A 102 20.77 13.68 15.26
N LEU A 103 20.13 12.89 16.12
CA LEU A 103 19.23 11.83 15.70
C LEU A 103 17.92 12.38 15.12
N HIS A 104 17.40 13.49 15.62
CA HIS A 104 16.28 14.21 14.98
C HIS A 104 16.67 14.87 13.65
N SER A 105 17.94 15.17 13.44
CA SER A 105 18.42 15.67 12.14
C SER A 105 18.49 14.58 11.07
N LEU A 106 18.36 13.30 11.45
CA LEU A 106 18.29 12.20 10.49
C LEU A 106 16.94 12.19 9.76
N PRO A 107 16.92 11.83 8.46
CA PRO A 107 15.67 11.60 7.74
C PRO A 107 14.80 10.56 8.45
N GLU A 108 13.47 10.76 8.45
CA GLU A 108 12.52 9.86 9.12
C GLU A 108 12.68 8.41 8.69
N ARG A 109 12.95 8.19 7.40
CA ARG A 109 13.22 6.87 6.83
C ARG A 109 14.40 6.14 7.48
N VAL A 110 15.49 6.86 7.78
CA VAL A 110 16.66 6.27 8.47
C VAL A 110 16.29 5.91 9.90
N ARG A 111 15.54 6.79 10.58
CA ARG A 111 15.04 6.51 11.94
C ARG A 111 14.13 5.29 11.97
N LEU A 112 13.24 5.15 11.00
CA LEU A 112 12.35 4.00 10.85
C LEU A 112 13.13 2.71 10.60
N GLU A 113 14.09 2.72 9.66
CA GLU A 113 14.90 1.55 9.34
C GLU A 113 15.70 1.04 10.55
N LEU A 114 16.33 1.95 11.31
CA LEU A 114 17.04 1.61 12.54
C LEU A 114 16.12 0.96 13.57
N ARG A 115 14.93 1.53 13.79
CA ARG A 115 13.95 0.98 14.76
C ARG A 115 13.40 -0.38 14.33
N LEU A 116 13.12 -0.57 13.04
CA LEU A 116 12.66 -1.86 12.53
C LEU A 116 13.74 -2.94 12.68
N ASN A 117 15.01 -2.59 12.45
CA ASN A 117 16.12 -3.51 12.65
C ASN A 117 16.30 -3.90 14.13
N ASP A 118 16.25 -2.93 15.04
CA ASP A 118 16.32 -3.19 16.48
C ASP A 118 15.12 -4.02 16.97
N LEU A 119 13.91 -3.71 16.48
CA LEU A 119 12.71 -4.49 16.78
C LEU A 119 12.86 -5.95 16.32
N LEU A 120 13.39 -6.19 15.11
CA LEU A 120 13.65 -7.54 14.61
C LEU A 120 14.65 -8.30 15.49
N ASP A 121 15.71 -7.65 15.98
CA ASP A 121 16.65 -8.25 16.95
C ASP A 121 15.92 -8.62 18.26
N TYR A 122 15.10 -7.72 18.81
CA TYR A 122 14.34 -7.99 20.04
C TYR A 122 13.36 -9.16 19.87
N ILE A 123 12.61 -9.21 18.78
CA ILE A 123 11.71 -10.32 18.44
C ILE A 123 12.50 -11.63 18.34
N THR A 124 13.65 -11.61 17.67
CA THR A 124 14.49 -12.81 17.48
C THR A 124 15.01 -13.35 18.82
N ARG A 125 15.45 -12.47 19.72
CA ARG A 125 15.88 -12.85 21.08
C ARG A 125 14.72 -13.36 21.92
N MET A 126 13.54 -12.76 21.80
CA MET A 126 12.32 -13.21 22.47
C MET A 126 11.96 -14.63 22.03
N ASP A 127 11.97 -14.90 20.72
CA ASP A 127 11.66 -16.22 20.16
C ASP A 127 12.69 -17.29 20.53
N ALA A 128 13.96 -16.93 20.69
CA ALA A 128 14.99 -17.85 21.18
C ALA A 128 14.72 -18.27 22.63
N ASN A 129 14.39 -17.32 23.51
CA ASN A 129 14.04 -17.60 24.90
C ASN A 129 12.72 -18.37 25.01
N TYR A 130 11.73 -18.03 24.20
CA TYR A 130 10.43 -18.71 24.21
C TYR A 130 10.53 -20.17 23.79
N ARG A 131 11.31 -20.47 22.74
CA ARG A 131 11.60 -21.86 22.33
C ARG A 131 12.30 -22.64 23.45
N ARG A 132 13.20 -21.99 24.20
CA ARG A 132 13.88 -22.58 25.35
C ARG A 132 12.87 -22.90 26.46
N MET A 133 11.97 -21.98 26.79
CA MET A 133 10.87 -22.22 27.73
C MET A 133 9.99 -23.39 27.30
N GLN A 134 9.55 -23.42 26.03
CA GLN A 134 8.72 -24.51 25.50
C GLN A 134 9.40 -25.87 25.68
N LYS A 135 10.70 -25.94 25.35
CA LYS A 135 11.51 -27.15 25.52
C LYS A 135 11.60 -27.60 26.98
N TYR A 136 11.62 -26.67 27.93
CA TYR A 136 11.63 -26.96 29.37
C TYR A 136 10.25 -27.31 29.92
N GLY A 137 9.17 -26.81 29.30
CA GLY A 137 7.79 -27.09 29.69
C GLY A 137 7.23 -28.42 29.15
N THR A 138 7.76 -28.95 28.05
CA THR A 138 7.38 -30.28 27.54
C THR A 138 7.97 -31.38 28.42
N GLY A 139 7.13 -32.04 29.22
CA GLY A 139 7.50 -33.00 30.28
C GLY A 139 8.17 -34.31 29.87
N ASP A 140 8.71 -34.41 28.65
CA ASP A 140 9.39 -35.61 28.14
C ASP A 140 10.85 -35.74 28.62
N LYS A 141 11.41 -34.72 29.27
CA LYS A 141 12.78 -34.75 29.82
C LYS A 141 12.83 -34.02 31.17
N THR A 142 13.24 -34.72 32.23
CA THR A 142 13.48 -34.13 33.55
C THR A 142 14.77 -33.30 33.49
N TYR A 143 14.65 -32.03 33.10
CA TYR A 143 15.77 -31.08 33.18
C TYR A 143 16.19 -30.89 34.63
N GLU A 144 17.49 -30.71 34.85
CA GLU A 144 18.05 -30.43 36.16
C GLU A 144 17.46 -29.16 36.75
N ARG A 145 17.21 -29.17 38.06
CA ARG A 145 16.67 -28.01 38.80
C ARG A 145 17.53 -26.77 38.57
N LEU A 146 18.86 -26.91 38.57
CA LEU A 146 19.79 -25.81 38.35
C LEU A 146 19.59 -25.16 36.96
N THR A 147 19.36 -25.94 35.91
CA THR A 147 19.11 -25.42 34.56
C THR A 147 17.81 -24.63 34.48
N LEU A 148 16.79 -25.09 35.21
CA LEU A 148 15.49 -24.43 35.27
C LEU A 148 15.56 -23.13 36.11
N GLU A 149 16.27 -23.15 37.23
CA GLU A 149 16.55 -21.96 38.04
C GLU A 149 17.33 -20.90 37.24
N ASP A 150 18.43 -21.28 36.59
CA ASP A 150 19.26 -20.39 35.75
C ASP A 150 18.44 -19.73 34.64
N PHE A 151 17.61 -20.51 33.94
CA PHE A 151 16.70 -19.96 32.95
C PHE A 151 15.75 -18.94 33.57
N ALA A 152 15.10 -19.30 34.68
CA ALA A 152 14.12 -18.42 35.32
C ALA A 152 14.76 -17.10 35.77
N GLU A 153 15.92 -17.17 36.42
CA GLU A 153 16.71 -16.00 36.85
C GLU A 153 17.14 -15.15 35.65
N SER A 154 17.58 -15.75 34.55
CA SER A 154 17.98 -15.01 33.34
C SER A 154 16.83 -14.20 32.73
N VAL A 155 15.61 -14.77 32.70
CA VAL A 155 14.40 -14.14 32.15
C VAL A 155 13.99 -12.90 32.95
N ILE A 156 14.04 -12.99 34.28
CA ILE A 156 13.60 -11.91 35.20
C ILE A 156 14.74 -11.00 35.67
N SER A 157 15.97 -11.25 35.22
CA SER A 157 17.14 -10.46 35.61
C SER A 157 17.03 -9.00 35.17
N HIS A 158 17.81 -8.15 35.82
CA HIS A 158 17.96 -6.75 35.41
C HIS A 158 18.95 -6.55 34.25
N ASP A 159 19.45 -7.64 33.65
CA ASP A 159 20.35 -7.54 32.51
C ASP A 159 19.64 -6.97 31.28
N SER A 160 20.35 -6.17 30.50
CA SER A 160 19.80 -5.50 29.31
C SER A 160 19.22 -6.46 28.25
N SER A 161 19.64 -7.73 28.27
CA SER A 161 19.19 -8.80 27.36
C SER A 161 18.09 -9.71 27.96
N SER A 162 17.68 -9.45 29.20
CA SER A 162 16.60 -10.19 29.85
C SER A 162 15.27 -9.98 29.14
N VAL A 163 14.37 -10.96 29.25
CA VAL A 163 13.03 -10.86 28.65
C VAL A 163 12.27 -9.65 29.19
N VAL A 164 12.39 -9.36 30.49
CA VAL A 164 11.79 -8.16 31.11
C VAL A 164 12.27 -6.88 30.44
N ASN A 165 13.57 -6.73 30.19
CA ASN A 165 14.08 -5.53 29.52
C ASN A 165 13.76 -5.51 28.02
N LEU A 166 13.67 -6.66 27.35
CA LEU A 166 13.29 -6.72 25.94
C LEU A 166 11.84 -6.24 25.72
N VAL A 167 10.88 -6.64 26.56
CA VAL A 167 9.48 -6.15 26.44
C VAL A 167 9.38 -4.64 26.69
N GLU A 168 10.12 -4.11 27.66
CA GLU A 168 10.14 -2.67 27.95
C GLU A 168 10.77 -1.87 26.79
N ARG A 169 11.81 -2.40 26.13
CA ARG A 169 12.42 -1.79 24.94
C ARG A 169 11.47 -1.77 23.74
N ILE A 170 10.75 -2.87 23.49
CA ILE A 170 9.72 -2.92 22.43
C ILE A 170 8.65 -1.87 22.72
N HIS A 171 8.16 -1.79 23.95
CA HIS A 171 7.16 -0.80 24.33
C HIS A 171 7.62 0.64 24.13
N ALA A 172 8.87 0.96 24.47
CA ALA A 172 9.44 2.29 24.26
C ALA A 172 9.51 2.71 22.77
N PHE A 173 9.57 1.76 21.83
CA PHE A 173 9.46 2.05 20.40
C PHE A 173 8.01 2.29 19.96
N VAL A 174 7.06 1.58 20.55
CA VAL A 174 5.63 1.68 20.20
C VAL A 174 4.99 2.93 20.79
N VAL A 175 5.27 3.22 22.05
CA VAL A 175 4.72 4.36 22.80
C VAL A 175 5.88 5.18 23.36
N PRO A 176 6.23 6.29 22.68
CA PRO A 176 7.35 7.14 23.08
C PRO A 176 7.05 7.85 24.41
N ASN A 177 8.03 7.90 25.30
CA ASN A 177 7.93 8.60 26.59
C ASN A 177 8.32 10.10 26.50
N GLY A 178 8.39 10.67 25.30
CA GLY A 178 8.68 12.10 25.08
C GLY A 178 10.11 12.54 25.41
N ARG A 179 11.08 11.60 25.42
CA ARG A 179 12.52 11.89 25.61
C ARG A 179 13.32 11.27 24.48
N GLY A 180 14.27 12.01 23.91
CA GLY A 180 15.25 11.47 22.97
C GLY A 180 14.72 11.14 21.57
N ILE A 181 15.37 10.17 20.90
CA ILE A 181 14.98 9.62 19.57
C ILE A 181 13.53 9.12 19.57
N SER A 182 12.96 8.80 20.74
CA SER A 182 11.58 8.38 20.97
C SER A 182 10.67 9.57 21.27
N ASP A 183 10.61 10.56 20.40
CA ASP A 183 9.53 11.57 20.39
C ASP A 183 8.30 11.05 19.63
N THR A 184 8.55 10.27 18.58
CA THR A 184 7.54 9.76 17.63
C THR A 184 7.42 8.25 17.79
N GLY A 185 6.20 7.69 17.78
CA GLY A 185 5.98 6.25 17.88
C GLY A 185 6.38 5.50 16.61
N LEU A 186 6.67 4.20 16.72
CA LEU A 186 7.00 3.36 15.57
C LEU A 186 5.89 3.35 14.52
N PHE A 187 4.62 3.25 14.95
CA PHE A 187 3.49 3.23 14.03
C PHE A 187 3.30 4.56 13.33
N ASP A 188 3.52 5.69 14.02
CA ASP A 188 3.47 7.03 13.41
C ASP A 188 4.58 7.23 12.40
N LEU A 189 5.82 6.84 12.72
CA LEU A 189 6.95 6.88 11.78
C LEU A 189 6.67 6.05 10.53
N LEU A 190 6.09 4.85 10.71
CA LEU A 190 5.74 3.98 9.61
C LEU A 190 4.60 4.57 8.77
N ALA A 191 3.57 5.12 9.40
CA ALA A 191 2.46 5.77 8.72
C ALA A 191 2.92 6.97 7.87
N ASN A 192 3.78 7.83 8.44
CA ASN A 192 4.35 8.97 7.73
C ASN A 192 5.20 8.51 6.53
N ALA A 193 6.08 7.52 6.73
CA ALA A 193 6.89 6.97 5.65
C ALA A 193 6.02 6.38 4.53
N MET A 194 4.89 5.75 4.85
CA MET A 194 3.95 5.22 3.86
C MET A 194 3.26 6.32 3.05
N GLN A 195 2.99 7.50 3.61
CA GLN A 195 2.42 8.61 2.86
C GLN A 195 3.43 9.19 1.83
N GLU A 196 4.72 9.20 2.15
CA GLU A 196 5.76 9.72 1.25
C GLU A 196 6.06 8.80 0.06
N VAL A 197 5.95 7.48 0.24
CA VAL A 197 6.30 6.47 -0.79
C VAL A 197 5.20 5.46 -1.06
N GLU A 198 3.93 5.87 -0.92
CA GLU A 198 2.76 4.98 -0.96
C GLU A 198 2.80 4.00 -2.14
N GLY A 199 3.12 4.49 -3.34
CA GLY A 199 3.27 3.67 -4.54
C GLY A 199 4.33 2.57 -4.39
N ASP A 200 5.56 2.92 -4.02
CA ASP A 200 6.67 1.96 -3.90
C ASP A 200 6.44 0.92 -2.79
N MET A 201 5.81 1.35 -1.69
CA MET A 201 5.45 0.48 -0.58
C MET A 201 4.39 -0.54 -1.00
N ILE A 202 3.30 -0.11 -1.62
CA ILE A 202 2.24 -0.99 -2.15
C ILE A 202 2.83 -2.04 -3.10
N CYS A 203 3.76 -1.64 -3.97
CA CYS A 203 4.41 -2.56 -4.92
C CYS A 203 5.22 -3.66 -4.22
N SER A 204 5.91 -3.32 -3.12
CA SER A 204 6.84 -4.22 -2.45
C SER A 204 6.15 -5.16 -1.46
N THR A 205 5.23 -4.64 -0.64
CA THR A 205 4.52 -5.41 0.40
C THR A 205 3.36 -6.22 -0.17
N LYS A 206 2.74 -5.76 -1.28
CA LYS A 206 1.51 -6.31 -1.85
C LYS A 206 0.34 -6.30 -0.84
N GLN A 207 0.31 -5.27 -0.01
CA GLN A 207 -0.71 -5.05 1.02
C GLN A 207 -1.10 -3.56 1.04
N SER A 208 -2.29 -3.25 1.55
CA SER A 208 -2.65 -1.85 1.85
C SER A 208 -1.81 -1.32 3.02
N PRO A 209 -1.52 0.00 3.08
CA PRO A 209 -0.81 0.60 4.22
C PRO A 209 -1.38 0.22 5.58
N GLN A 210 -2.71 0.24 5.73
CA GLN A 210 -3.36 -0.14 6.99
C GLN A 210 -3.08 -1.60 7.39
N GLN A 211 -3.07 -2.54 6.44
CA GLN A 211 -2.73 -3.94 6.71
C GLN A 211 -1.30 -4.10 7.20
N VAL A 212 -0.35 -3.35 6.66
CA VAL A 212 1.05 -3.42 7.09
C VAL A 212 1.19 -2.97 8.55
N LEU A 213 0.51 -1.89 8.94
CA LEU A 213 0.46 -1.45 10.35
C LEU A 213 -0.13 -2.52 11.26
N TYR A 214 -1.26 -3.11 10.85
CA TYR A 214 -1.94 -4.14 11.63
C TYR A 214 -1.07 -5.41 11.80
N ASN A 215 -0.42 -5.88 10.74
CA ASN A 215 0.47 -7.05 10.80
C ASN A 215 1.68 -6.81 11.71
N LEU A 216 2.23 -5.59 11.69
CA LEU A 216 3.30 -5.21 12.62
C LEU A 216 2.81 -5.21 14.07
N TYR A 217 1.60 -4.71 14.32
CA TYR A 217 0.98 -4.79 15.63
C TYR A 217 0.78 -6.23 16.09
N ASP A 218 0.26 -7.12 15.24
CA ASP A 218 0.07 -8.53 15.58
C ASP A 218 1.40 -9.21 15.95
N ALA A 219 2.48 -8.91 15.22
CA ALA A 219 3.82 -9.41 15.54
C ALA A 219 4.32 -8.91 16.90
N ILE A 220 4.11 -7.62 17.20
CA ILE A 220 4.48 -7.01 18.49
C ILE A 220 3.65 -7.59 19.63
N ALA A 221 2.33 -7.69 19.46
CA ALA A 221 1.41 -8.21 20.48
C ALA A 221 1.70 -9.68 20.81
N LEU A 222 2.01 -10.52 19.80
CA LEU A 222 2.43 -11.89 20.02
C LEU A 222 3.78 -11.98 20.75
N THR A 223 4.73 -11.11 20.40
CA THR A 223 6.05 -11.04 21.05
C THR A 223 5.91 -10.63 22.51
N GLU A 224 5.06 -9.65 22.79
CA GLU A 224 4.74 -9.19 24.14
C GLU A 224 4.09 -10.31 24.97
N LEU A 225 3.15 -11.06 24.40
CA LEU A 225 2.51 -12.20 25.05
C LEU A 225 3.50 -13.33 25.37
N LYS A 226 4.42 -13.64 24.45
CA LYS A 226 5.51 -14.61 24.69
C LYS A 226 6.38 -14.15 25.86
N GLY A 227 6.76 -12.87 25.88
CA GLY A 227 7.53 -12.26 26.96
C GLY A 227 6.83 -12.35 28.31
N TYR A 228 5.56 -11.92 28.37
CA TYR A 228 4.72 -12.03 29.56
C TYR A 228 4.63 -13.47 30.06
N THR A 229 4.37 -14.43 29.16
CA THR A 229 4.27 -15.85 29.50
C THR A 229 5.57 -16.38 30.11
N MET A 230 6.72 -16.04 29.53
CA MET A 230 8.03 -16.43 30.07
C MET A 230 8.28 -15.85 31.46
N ILE A 231 7.95 -14.57 31.68
CA ILE A 231 8.16 -13.92 32.99
C ILE A 231 7.29 -14.59 34.06
N GLN A 232 6.01 -14.83 33.76
CA GLN A 232 5.11 -15.54 34.70
C GLN A 232 5.58 -16.96 34.99
N PHE A 233 5.98 -17.70 33.96
CA PHE A 233 6.55 -19.04 34.10
C PHE A 233 7.78 -19.04 35.02
N SER A 234 8.69 -18.08 34.84
CA SER A 234 9.88 -17.94 35.68
C SER A 234 9.56 -17.66 37.15
N TYR A 235 8.62 -16.75 37.43
CA TYR A 235 8.17 -16.51 38.81
C TYR A 235 7.53 -17.74 39.45
N MET A 236 6.70 -18.47 38.71
CA MET A 236 6.09 -19.72 39.19
C MET A 236 7.16 -20.76 39.53
N LEU A 237 8.19 -20.88 38.69
CA LEU A 237 9.27 -21.84 38.84
C LEU A 237 10.17 -21.52 40.05
N LEU A 238 10.56 -20.26 40.22
CA LEU A 238 11.37 -19.83 41.37
C LEU A 238 10.61 -19.97 42.69
N ARG A 239 9.31 -19.69 42.68
CA ARG A 239 8.44 -19.94 43.83
C ARG A 239 8.34 -21.42 44.17
N LEU A 240 8.12 -22.28 43.17
CA LEU A 240 8.09 -23.73 43.35
C LEU A 240 9.38 -24.26 43.97
N TYR A 241 10.52 -23.67 43.61
CA TYR A 241 11.83 -24.03 44.13
C TYR A 241 12.20 -23.37 45.47
N GLY A 242 11.30 -22.58 46.06
CA GLY A 242 11.52 -21.96 47.37
C GLY A 242 12.52 -20.81 47.37
N LYS A 243 12.74 -20.15 46.22
CA LYS A 243 13.65 -18.99 46.09
C LYS A 243 13.01 -17.66 46.50
N GLY A 244 11.69 -17.62 46.71
CA GLY A 244 10.94 -16.42 47.05
C GLY A 244 9.44 -16.57 46.81
N ASN A 245 8.64 -15.58 47.21
CA ASN A 245 7.17 -15.62 47.04
C ASN A 245 6.72 -15.15 45.64
N PHE A 246 7.42 -14.18 45.04
CA PHE A 246 7.21 -13.63 43.69
C PHE A 246 5.77 -13.19 43.33
N THR A 247 4.86 -13.15 44.30
CA THR A 247 3.43 -12.90 44.06
C THR A 247 3.19 -11.44 43.69
N LYS A 248 3.91 -10.51 44.32
CA LYS A 248 3.75 -9.07 44.05
C LYS A 248 4.37 -8.70 42.71
N GLU A 249 5.49 -9.31 42.38
CA GLU A 249 6.22 -9.17 41.12
C GLU A 249 5.37 -9.70 39.96
N ALA A 250 4.82 -10.91 40.10
CA ALA A 250 3.91 -11.48 39.11
C ALA A 250 2.68 -10.60 38.86
N GLN A 251 2.09 -10.05 39.94
CA GLN A 251 0.95 -9.13 39.84
C GLN A 251 1.35 -7.81 39.15
N ASN A 252 2.49 -7.22 39.51
CA ASN A 252 2.99 -6.00 38.88
C ASN A 252 3.28 -6.23 37.38
N THR A 253 3.89 -7.35 37.01
CA THR A 253 4.12 -7.70 35.60
C THR A 253 2.81 -7.84 34.83
N ARG A 254 1.75 -8.36 35.45
CA ARG A 254 0.42 -8.43 34.85
C ARG A 254 -0.15 -7.03 34.58
N GLU A 255 -0.16 -6.17 35.59
CA GLU A 255 -0.64 -4.78 35.45
C GLU A 255 0.12 -4.04 34.34
N ARG A 256 1.45 -4.20 34.29
CA ARG A 256 2.30 -3.61 33.24
C ARG A 256 2.03 -4.19 31.86
N TYR A 257 1.78 -5.50 31.74
CA TYR A 257 1.40 -6.11 30.46
C TYR A 257 0.05 -5.57 29.94
N GLU A 258 -0.94 -5.43 30.83
CA GLU A 258 -2.24 -4.86 30.51
C GLU A 258 -2.11 -3.40 30.04
N GLU A 259 -1.32 -2.59 30.74
CA GLU A 259 -0.97 -1.21 30.38
C GLU A 259 -0.31 -1.13 28.99
N ARG A 260 0.78 -1.88 28.77
CA ARG A 260 1.54 -1.83 27.50
C ARG A 260 0.70 -2.30 26.32
N THR A 261 -0.16 -3.30 26.51
CA THR A 261 -1.07 -3.79 25.47
C THR A 261 -2.09 -2.73 25.07
N ASN A 262 -2.73 -2.07 26.04
CA ASN A 262 -3.68 -0.99 25.75
C ASN A 262 -3.00 0.22 25.07
N ASN A 263 -1.79 0.56 25.51
CA ASN A 263 -0.98 1.63 24.92
C ASN A 263 -0.61 1.31 23.45
N ALA A 264 -0.23 0.06 23.16
CA ALA A 264 0.06 -0.39 21.81
C ALA A 264 -1.18 -0.35 20.91
N VAL A 265 -2.34 -0.79 21.40
CA VAL A 265 -3.63 -0.71 20.68
C VAL A 265 -3.97 0.73 20.32
N ASN A 266 -3.84 1.66 21.27
CA ASN A 266 -4.11 3.07 21.01
C ASN A 266 -3.17 3.68 19.97
N SER A 267 -1.88 3.35 20.05
CA SER A 267 -0.85 3.82 19.12
C SER A 267 -1.11 3.34 17.69
N VAL A 268 -1.33 2.04 17.48
CA VAL A 268 -1.60 1.51 16.13
C VAL A 268 -2.94 2.01 15.58
N ARG A 269 -4.00 2.10 16.41
CA ARG A 269 -5.31 2.59 15.97
C ARG A 269 -5.21 4.03 15.45
N SER A 270 -4.50 4.90 16.19
CA SER A 270 -4.26 6.30 15.78
C SER A 270 -3.48 6.38 14.46
N ALA A 271 -2.46 5.54 14.27
CA ALA A 271 -1.72 5.50 13.02
C ALA A 271 -2.58 4.99 11.84
N MET A 272 -3.43 3.99 12.10
CA MET A 272 -4.31 3.37 11.09
C MET A 272 -5.41 4.30 10.59
N GLU A 273 -5.84 5.29 11.38
CA GLU A 273 -6.80 6.32 10.96
C GLU A 273 -6.21 7.25 9.89
N ASN A 274 -4.88 7.35 9.80
CA ASN A 274 -4.17 8.29 8.93
C ASN A 274 -3.57 7.65 7.66
N VAL A 275 -3.79 6.35 7.43
CA VAL A 275 -3.24 5.65 6.26
C VAL A 275 -4.33 5.01 5.40
N SER A 276 -4.03 4.85 4.12
CA SER A 276 -4.96 4.28 3.15
C SER A 276 -5.24 2.79 3.38
N ARG A 277 -6.47 2.38 3.06
CA ARG A 277 -6.90 0.96 2.96
C ARG A 277 -6.94 0.47 1.51
N GLU A 278 -6.63 1.36 0.57
CA GLU A 278 -6.63 1.03 -0.84
C GLU A 278 -5.45 0.13 -1.20
N PHE A 279 -5.69 -0.79 -2.12
CA PHE A 279 -4.67 -1.60 -2.72
C PHE A 279 -4.93 -1.77 -4.23
N TRP A 280 -3.90 -1.52 -5.02
CA TRP A 280 -3.92 -1.66 -6.47
C TRP A 280 -2.57 -2.24 -6.95
N LYS A 281 -2.54 -2.83 -8.14
CA LYS A 281 -1.31 -3.42 -8.68
C LYS A 281 -0.48 -2.40 -9.44
N CYS A 282 0.80 -2.33 -9.05
CA CYS A 282 1.82 -1.64 -9.80
C CYS A 282 2.02 -2.26 -11.18
N ASP A 283 2.70 -1.51 -12.06
CA ASP A 283 2.99 -2.00 -13.41
C ASP A 283 3.90 -3.23 -13.36
N PRO A 284 3.62 -4.26 -14.19
CA PRO A 284 4.49 -5.42 -14.29
C PRO A 284 5.81 -5.01 -14.95
N LYS A 285 6.87 -5.81 -14.73
CA LYS A 285 8.16 -5.60 -15.41
C LYS A 285 8.04 -5.62 -16.94
N LYS A 286 7.10 -6.40 -17.46
CA LYS A 286 6.78 -6.48 -18.89
C LYS A 286 5.28 -6.63 -19.05
N TRP A 287 4.71 -5.77 -19.89
CA TRP A 287 3.31 -5.85 -20.27
C TRP A 287 3.07 -6.99 -21.26
N ALA A 288 2.06 -7.83 -20.99
CA ALA A 288 1.64 -8.94 -21.84
C ALA A 288 0.12 -8.94 -22.04
N LYS A 289 -0.31 -8.89 -23.30
CA LYS A 289 -1.74 -8.86 -23.67
C LYS A 289 -2.41 -10.18 -23.30
N GLY A 290 -3.56 -10.13 -22.65
CA GLY A 290 -4.27 -11.32 -22.16
C GLY A 290 -3.77 -11.85 -20.81
N GLU A 291 -2.67 -11.30 -20.28
CA GLU A 291 -2.13 -11.68 -18.97
C GLU A 291 -2.13 -10.50 -18.00
N SER A 292 -1.49 -9.39 -18.38
CA SER A 292 -1.35 -8.21 -17.53
C SER A 292 -2.15 -7.01 -18.02
N TYR A 293 -2.57 -6.98 -19.29
CA TYR A 293 -3.48 -5.98 -19.80
C TYR A 293 -4.40 -6.52 -20.88
N GLU A 294 -5.52 -5.81 -21.07
CA GLU A 294 -6.47 -6.01 -22.15
C GLU A 294 -6.70 -4.71 -22.91
N GLU A 295 -7.15 -4.85 -24.15
CA GLU A 295 -7.43 -3.73 -25.04
C GLU A 295 -8.87 -3.79 -25.54
N ILE A 296 -9.50 -2.61 -25.56
CA ILE A 296 -10.60 -2.35 -26.50
C ILE A 296 -9.98 -2.22 -27.89
N THR A 297 -10.54 -2.91 -28.89
CA THR A 297 -9.97 -2.90 -30.24
C THR A 297 -10.90 -2.25 -31.26
N ASN A 298 -10.29 -1.53 -32.20
CA ASN A 298 -10.93 -0.94 -33.37
C ASN A 298 -12.10 0.01 -33.05
N LEU A 299 -12.01 0.75 -31.95
CA LEU A 299 -12.92 1.86 -31.62
C LEU A 299 -12.24 3.18 -32.03
N LEU A 300 -12.90 3.95 -32.91
CA LEU A 300 -12.45 5.26 -33.40
C LEU A 300 -11.11 5.22 -34.16
N GLN A 301 -10.90 4.25 -35.04
CA GLN A 301 -9.63 4.17 -35.77
C GLN A 301 -9.48 5.26 -36.83
N GLY A 302 -8.28 5.83 -36.98
CA GLY A 302 -7.95 6.72 -38.09
C GLY A 302 -8.27 6.08 -39.45
N TYR A 303 -8.90 6.84 -40.33
CA TYR A 303 -9.45 6.40 -41.61
C TYR A 303 -9.34 7.50 -42.68
N VAL A 304 -8.74 7.17 -43.82
CA VAL A 304 -8.60 8.09 -44.95
C VAL A 304 -9.72 7.85 -45.96
N GLN A 305 -10.45 8.87 -46.37
CA GLN A 305 -11.51 8.77 -47.39
C GLN A 305 -11.55 10.03 -48.24
N ASN A 306 -11.80 9.89 -49.55
CA ASN A 306 -12.01 11.04 -50.42
C ASN A 306 -13.38 11.68 -50.17
N GLU A 307 -13.44 13.00 -50.23
CA GLU A 307 -14.66 13.79 -50.08
C GLU A 307 -15.84 13.28 -50.92
N VAL A 308 -15.56 12.87 -52.16
CA VAL A 308 -16.57 12.36 -53.10
C VAL A 308 -17.35 11.16 -52.56
N ASP A 309 -16.79 10.41 -51.60
CA ASP A 309 -17.41 9.22 -51.03
C ASP A 309 -18.03 9.46 -49.64
N LEU A 310 -17.94 10.70 -49.12
CA LEU A 310 -18.42 11.11 -47.80
C LEU A 310 -19.82 11.75 -47.82
N ASN A 311 -20.43 11.89 -49.00
CA ASN A 311 -21.78 12.43 -49.18
C ASN A 311 -22.60 11.58 -50.18
N PRO A 312 -23.94 11.55 -50.03
CA PRO A 312 -24.81 10.76 -50.91
C PRO A 312 -24.86 11.27 -52.35
N GLU A 313 -24.63 12.56 -52.59
CA GLU A 313 -24.60 13.15 -53.94
C GLU A 313 -23.36 12.71 -54.73
N GLY A 314 -22.35 12.18 -54.06
CA GLY A 314 -21.10 11.77 -54.67
C GLY A 314 -20.35 12.97 -55.25
N THR A 315 -20.30 14.11 -54.55
CA THR A 315 -19.71 15.37 -55.02
C THR A 315 -18.58 15.86 -54.10
N CYS A 316 -17.83 16.88 -54.50
CA CYS A 316 -16.76 17.48 -53.69
C CYS A 316 -17.05 18.97 -53.48
N ARG A 317 -18.23 19.26 -52.93
CA ARG A 317 -18.74 20.63 -52.79
C ARG A 317 -18.32 21.31 -51.50
N GLU A 318 -17.96 20.51 -50.51
CA GLU A 318 -17.68 20.95 -49.18
C GLU A 318 -16.17 20.91 -48.94
N ASN A 319 -15.76 20.83 -47.69
CA ASN A 319 -14.38 20.56 -47.33
C ASN A 319 -14.37 19.47 -46.26
N CYS A 320 -13.20 18.88 -45.98
CA CYS A 320 -13.10 17.79 -45.01
C CYS A 320 -13.65 18.14 -43.62
N ALA A 321 -13.59 19.39 -43.17
CA ALA A 321 -14.04 19.79 -41.84
C ALA A 321 -15.58 19.83 -41.68
N GLU A 322 -16.32 19.92 -42.79
CA GLU A 322 -17.79 19.85 -42.77
C GLU A 322 -18.29 18.43 -42.39
N TYR A 323 -17.49 17.40 -42.67
CA TYR A 323 -17.80 16.00 -42.35
C TYR A 323 -17.49 15.65 -40.89
N THR A 324 -18.18 16.33 -39.98
CA THR A 324 -18.12 16.03 -38.54
C THR A 324 -18.78 14.68 -38.20
N PHE A 325 -19.81 14.30 -38.95
CA PHE A 325 -20.52 13.03 -38.82
C PHE A 325 -21.09 12.58 -40.17
N THR A 326 -20.65 11.44 -40.69
CA THR A 326 -21.13 10.85 -41.95
C THR A 326 -20.92 9.32 -41.96
N LYS A 327 -21.02 8.69 -43.13
CA LYS A 327 -20.69 7.29 -43.41
C LYS A 327 -20.06 7.18 -44.79
N SER A 328 -19.55 6.01 -45.14
CA SER A 328 -19.14 5.73 -46.52
C SER A 328 -20.39 5.60 -47.40
N HIS A 329 -20.47 6.40 -48.48
CA HIS A 329 -21.58 6.38 -49.43
C HIS A 329 -21.26 5.63 -50.74
N GLY A 330 -19.98 5.35 -50.99
CA GLY A 330 -19.54 4.66 -52.19
C GLY A 330 -18.04 4.52 -52.28
N CYS A 331 -17.59 4.14 -53.47
CA CYS A 331 -16.18 4.13 -53.83
C CYS A 331 -16.04 4.60 -55.28
N PHE A 332 -15.91 5.91 -55.43
CA PHE A 332 -15.85 6.58 -56.73
C PHE A 332 -14.72 6.00 -57.57
N GLN A 333 -15.08 5.54 -58.77
CA GLN A 333 -14.18 4.94 -59.76
C GLN A 333 -13.25 3.84 -59.23
N ASN A 334 -13.61 3.17 -58.13
CA ASN A 334 -12.75 2.15 -57.50
C ASN A 334 -11.33 2.67 -57.16
N LEU A 335 -11.21 3.94 -56.75
CA LEU A 335 -9.95 4.57 -56.35
C LEU A 335 -9.42 3.97 -55.02
N TYR A 336 -8.71 4.76 -54.20
CA TYR A 336 -8.06 4.27 -52.98
C TYR A 336 -9.02 3.55 -52.01
N CYS A 337 -10.29 3.93 -51.97
CA CYS A 337 -11.36 3.27 -51.19
C CYS A 337 -11.46 1.76 -51.43
N ARG A 338 -11.09 1.24 -52.61
CA ARG A 338 -11.07 -0.21 -52.91
C ARG A 338 -9.80 -0.91 -52.42
N GLN A 339 -8.72 -0.16 -52.20
CA GLN A 339 -7.41 -0.68 -51.79
C GLN A 339 -7.28 -0.80 -50.27
N GLN A 340 -8.25 -0.30 -49.52
CA GLN A 340 -8.31 -0.35 -48.06
C GLN A 340 -9.61 -1.02 -47.58
N ARG A 341 -9.65 -1.39 -46.30
CA ARG A 341 -10.88 -1.84 -45.64
C ARG A 341 -11.87 -0.68 -45.57
N THR A 342 -13.07 -0.83 -46.13
CA THR A 342 -14.12 0.20 -46.00
C THR A 342 -14.50 0.41 -44.52
N CYS A 343 -14.82 1.65 -44.14
CA CYS A 343 -15.50 1.92 -42.87
C CYS A 343 -17.00 1.65 -43.01
N SER A 344 -17.48 0.55 -42.43
CA SER A 344 -18.88 0.12 -42.52
C SER A 344 -19.81 0.79 -41.49
N GLY A 345 -19.23 1.52 -40.54
CA GLY A 345 -19.94 2.24 -39.48
C GLY A 345 -19.99 3.75 -39.73
N LYS A 346 -19.82 4.52 -38.65
CA LYS A 346 -19.83 5.98 -38.69
C LYS A 346 -18.43 6.50 -39.00
N ILE A 347 -18.36 7.54 -39.82
CA ILE A 347 -17.16 8.32 -40.09
C ILE A 347 -17.32 9.66 -39.38
N LEU A 348 -16.32 10.05 -38.60
CA LEU A 348 -16.41 11.15 -37.64
C LEU A 348 -15.20 12.07 -37.77
N ASP A 349 -15.39 13.35 -37.40
CA ASP A 349 -14.33 14.35 -37.20
C ASP A 349 -13.27 14.39 -38.30
N CYS A 350 -13.72 14.44 -39.57
CA CYS A 350 -12.83 14.51 -40.72
C CYS A 350 -12.03 15.83 -40.76
N LYS A 351 -10.78 15.73 -41.22
CA LYS A 351 -9.84 16.86 -41.32
C LYS A 351 -9.02 16.77 -42.60
N PHE A 352 -8.73 17.92 -43.17
CA PHE A 352 -7.77 18.07 -44.25
C PHE A 352 -6.39 18.36 -43.68
N TYR A 353 -5.34 17.72 -44.22
CA TYR A 353 -3.95 17.94 -43.82
C TYR A 353 -3.09 18.39 -45.00
N ASP A 354 -3.14 17.65 -46.11
CA ASP A 354 -2.48 18.00 -47.38
C ASP A 354 -3.18 17.30 -48.54
N SER A 355 -2.91 17.73 -49.78
CA SER A 355 -3.53 17.18 -51.00
C SER A 355 -3.02 15.79 -51.35
N ASP A 356 -1.72 15.54 -51.15
CA ASP A 356 -1.03 14.33 -51.61
C ASP A 356 -0.37 13.59 -50.44
N MET A 357 -0.49 12.26 -50.45
CA MET A 357 0.08 11.43 -49.39
C MET A 357 0.51 10.03 -49.86
N TRP A 358 1.47 9.45 -49.14
CA TRP A 358 1.89 8.06 -49.21
C TRP A 358 1.41 7.32 -47.97
N ILE A 359 0.55 6.33 -48.18
CA ILE A 359 -0.05 5.56 -47.10
C ILE A 359 0.63 4.21 -47.00
N CYS A 360 1.13 3.87 -45.81
CA CYS A 360 1.57 2.52 -45.51
C CYS A 360 0.42 1.74 -44.87
N ASN A 361 -0.23 0.88 -45.65
CA ASN A 361 -1.31 0.02 -45.16
C ASN A 361 -0.76 -1.04 -44.20
N ALA A 362 -1.43 -1.20 -43.06
CA ALA A 362 -1.09 -2.23 -42.09
C ALA A 362 -1.48 -3.63 -42.59
N ASN A 363 -0.93 -4.66 -41.92
CA ASN A 363 -1.37 -6.04 -42.16
C ASN A 363 -2.86 -6.18 -41.78
N PRO A 364 -3.75 -6.67 -42.67
CA PRO A 364 -5.17 -6.87 -42.35
C PRO A 364 -5.44 -7.72 -41.10
N LEU A 365 -4.51 -8.62 -40.75
CA LEU A 365 -4.61 -9.47 -39.56
C LEU A 365 -4.20 -8.74 -38.26
N SER A 366 -3.54 -7.59 -38.33
CA SER A 366 -3.15 -6.83 -37.13
C SER A 366 -4.31 -6.06 -36.51
N GLY A 367 -5.43 -5.91 -37.24
CA GLY A 367 -6.56 -5.07 -36.84
C GLY A 367 -6.38 -3.57 -37.13
N ARG A 368 -5.14 -3.11 -37.36
CA ARG A 368 -4.80 -1.74 -37.75
C ARG A 368 -5.15 -1.49 -39.23
N ARG A 369 -5.38 -0.23 -39.59
CA ARG A 369 -5.58 0.24 -40.97
C ARG A 369 -4.25 0.71 -41.57
N TYR A 370 -3.46 1.47 -40.82
CA TYR A 370 -2.21 2.08 -41.29
C TYR A 370 -1.05 1.87 -40.30
N GLU A 371 0.17 1.80 -40.81
CA GLU A 371 1.39 1.89 -39.98
C GLU A 371 1.89 3.34 -39.87
N PHE A 372 1.89 4.05 -41.00
CA PHE A 372 2.19 5.48 -41.08
C PHE A 372 1.54 6.10 -42.32
N ILE A 373 1.39 7.42 -42.32
CA ILE A 373 0.99 8.25 -43.47
C ILE A 373 2.02 9.37 -43.60
N GLU A 374 2.55 9.56 -44.80
CA GLU A 374 3.49 10.63 -45.13
C GLU A 374 2.86 11.58 -46.14
N TYR A 375 2.84 12.88 -45.85
CA TYR A 375 2.32 13.91 -46.74
C TYR A 375 3.44 14.55 -47.57
N GLU A 376 3.09 15.15 -48.71
CA GLU A 376 4.06 15.78 -49.62
C GLU A 376 4.85 16.93 -49.00
N ASN A 377 4.25 17.68 -48.06
CA ASN A 377 4.97 18.67 -47.26
C ASN A 377 6.02 18.11 -46.28
N GLY A 378 6.23 16.78 -46.25
CA GLY A 378 7.18 16.10 -45.38
C GLY A 378 6.64 15.73 -43.99
N LYS A 379 5.38 16.08 -43.67
CA LYS A 379 4.75 15.66 -42.41
C LYS A 379 4.51 14.14 -42.42
N VAL A 380 4.96 13.47 -41.37
CA VAL A 380 4.72 12.04 -41.15
C VAL A 380 3.83 11.85 -39.93
N MET A 381 2.73 11.12 -40.09
CA MET A 381 1.89 10.60 -39.02
C MET A 381 2.24 9.13 -38.79
N GLY A 382 2.39 8.73 -37.53
CA GLY A 382 2.83 7.39 -37.18
C GLY A 382 4.35 7.23 -37.24
N ARG A 383 4.82 5.98 -37.13
CA ARG A 383 6.25 5.67 -37.08
C ARG A 383 6.70 5.10 -38.43
N LYS A 384 7.45 5.89 -39.21
CA LYS A 384 8.03 5.47 -40.50
C LYS A 384 9.21 4.52 -40.27
N GLN A 385 8.92 3.25 -40.00
CA GLN A 385 9.91 2.17 -39.78
C GLN A 385 9.97 1.20 -40.97
N GLY A 386 9.78 1.72 -42.18
CA GLY A 386 9.62 0.93 -43.40
C GLY A 386 8.18 0.43 -43.60
N CYS A 387 7.84 0.06 -44.83
CA CYS A 387 6.52 -0.44 -45.19
C CYS A 387 6.63 -1.77 -45.94
N SER A 388 6.37 -2.88 -45.24
CA SER A 388 6.54 -4.23 -45.79
C SER A 388 5.65 -4.52 -47.01
N ARG A 389 4.50 -3.86 -47.12
CA ARG A 389 3.54 -4.01 -48.22
C ARG A 389 3.70 -2.96 -49.32
N GLY A 390 4.73 -2.10 -49.23
CA GLY A 390 4.87 -0.92 -50.06
C GLY A 390 3.90 0.19 -49.66
N THR A 391 4.19 1.41 -50.09
CA THR A 391 3.32 2.57 -49.90
C THR A 391 2.40 2.76 -51.10
N THR A 392 1.17 3.20 -50.83
CA THR A 392 0.22 3.61 -51.87
C THR A 392 0.22 5.14 -51.94
N LYS A 393 0.55 5.72 -53.11
CA LYS A 393 0.38 7.16 -53.34
C LYS A 393 -1.10 7.46 -53.60
N VAL A 394 -1.61 8.50 -52.97
CA VAL A 394 -2.98 8.97 -53.08
C VAL A 394 -2.95 10.47 -53.31
N GLU A 395 -3.57 10.92 -54.40
CA GLU A 395 -3.53 12.30 -54.89
C GLU A 395 -4.94 12.90 -54.91
N SER A 396 -5.08 14.13 -54.41
CA SER A 396 -6.32 14.90 -54.57
C SER A 396 -6.44 15.40 -56.01
N TRP A 397 -7.67 15.58 -56.49
CA TRP A 397 -7.91 15.80 -57.92
C TRP A 397 -9.05 16.78 -58.19
N TRP A 398 -9.01 17.43 -59.34
CA TRP A 398 -10.05 18.36 -59.77
C TRP A 398 -11.16 17.65 -60.53
N ARG A 399 -12.39 17.80 -60.03
CA ARG A 399 -13.60 17.43 -60.75
C ARG A 399 -14.15 18.66 -61.46
N TRP A 400 -13.91 18.73 -62.77
CA TRP A 400 -14.19 19.93 -63.57
C TRP A 400 -13.34 21.12 -63.07
N LEU A 401 -13.65 22.35 -63.50
CA LEU A 401 -12.82 23.54 -63.20
C LEU A 401 -13.01 24.12 -61.78
N PHE A 402 -14.00 23.66 -61.00
CA PHE A 402 -14.42 24.36 -59.78
C PHE A 402 -14.45 23.50 -58.50
N TRP A 403 -14.35 22.17 -58.60
CA TRP A 403 -14.46 21.29 -57.44
C TRP A 403 -13.16 20.50 -57.24
N HIS A 404 -12.54 20.64 -56.08
CA HIS A 404 -11.32 19.93 -55.72
C HIS A 404 -11.67 18.81 -54.73
N CYS A 405 -11.48 17.56 -55.15
CA CYS A 405 -11.80 16.38 -54.37
C CYS A 405 -10.62 15.97 -53.50
N SER A 406 -10.63 16.45 -52.26
CA SER A 406 -9.55 16.19 -51.29
C SER A 406 -9.71 14.85 -50.58
N TYR A 407 -8.59 14.24 -50.19
CA TYR A 407 -8.59 13.13 -49.24
C TYR A 407 -8.60 13.64 -47.80
N CYS A 408 -9.59 13.18 -47.04
CA CYS A 408 -9.82 13.55 -45.65
C CYS A 408 -9.30 12.46 -44.72
N PHE A 409 -8.67 12.87 -43.62
CA PHE A 409 -8.37 11.99 -42.49
C PHE A 409 -9.50 12.11 -41.45
N CYS A 410 -10.17 11.00 -41.17
CA CYS A 410 -11.32 10.92 -40.29
C CYS A 410 -11.12 9.83 -39.23
N LEU A 411 -12.09 9.67 -38.33
CA LEU A 411 -12.18 8.54 -37.41
C LEU A 411 -13.31 7.60 -37.86
N CYS A 412 -13.06 6.30 -37.81
CA CYS A 412 -14.01 5.25 -38.14
C CYS A 412 -14.50 4.55 -36.86
N ASP A 413 -15.81 4.63 -36.61
CA ASP A 413 -16.50 3.89 -35.57
C ASP A 413 -17.33 2.75 -36.17
N GLU A 414 -16.74 1.55 -36.27
CA GLU A 414 -17.40 0.38 -36.86
C GLU A 414 -17.33 -0.87 -35.98
N GLN A 415 -18.44 -1.60 -35.92
CA GLN A 415 -18.45 -2.94 -35.35
C GLN A 415 -17.92 -3.95 -36.38
N GLY A 416 -17.34 -5.04 -35.91
CA GLY A 416 -16.88 -6.12 -36.79
C GLY A 416 -16.13 -7.20 -36.03
N PRO A 417 -15.67 -8.26 -36.71
CA PRO A 417 -14.96 -9.39 -36.08
C PRO A 417 -13.68 -9.00 -35.32
N MET A 418 -13.02 -7.92 -35.75
CA MET A 418 -11.77 -7.41 -35.17
C MET A 418 -11.98 -6.34 -34.09
N SER A 419 -13.24 -5.97 -33.79
CA SER A 419 -13.55 -4.93 -32.81
C SER A 419 -14.13 -5.52 -31.53
N ASP A 420 -13.27 -5.70 -30.52
CA ASP A 420 -13.61 -6.13 -29.18
C ASP A 420 -13.88 -4.89 -28.35
N ARG A 421 -15.16 -4.52 -28.23
CA ARG A 421 -15.61 -3.24 -27.67
C ARG A 421 -16.77 -3.40 -26.69
N TYR A 422 -16.82 -4.57 -26.06
CA TYR A 422 -17.96 -5.01 -25.27
C TYR A 422 -17.56 -5.14 -23.80
N ILE A 423 -18.33 -4.55 -22.90
CA ILE A 423 -18.12 -4.63 -21.46
C ILE A 423 -19.27 -5.40 -20.84
N ASN A 424 -18.99 -6.44 -20.06
CA ASN A 424 -20.01 -7.22 -19.38
C ASN A 424 -20.71 -6.40 -18.28
N MET A 425 -22.04 -6.46 -18.24
CA MET A 425 -22.87 -5.81 -17.22
C MET A 425 -23.53 -6.80 -16.26
N ARG A 426 -23.40 -8.12 -16.51
CA ARG A 426 -23.83 -9.14 -15.55
C ARG A 426 -23.02 -9.06 -14.26
N SER A 427 -23.68 -9.32 -13.13
CA SER A 427 -23.06 -9.24 -11.81
C SER A 427 -22.13 -10.40 -11.51
N ALA A 428 -20.94 -10.08 -11.01
CA ALA A 428 -20.04 -11.03 -10.37
C ALA A 428 -20.27 -10.98 -8.85
N ILE A 429 -20.99 -11.97 -8.31
CA ILE A 429 -21.35 -12.05 -6.87
C ILE A 429 -20.67 -13.28 -6.27
N SER A 430 -20.10 -13.16 -5.06
CA SER A 430 -19.55 -14.28 -4.30
C SER A 430 -20.66 -15.27 -3.90
N ASP A 431 -20.28 -16.48 -3.50
CA ASP A 431 -21.24 -17.44 -2.93
C ASP A 431 -21.65 -17.06 -1.49
N ILE A 432 -22.48 -16.02 -1.38
CA ILE A 432 -22.96 -15.46 -0.11
C ILE A 432 -23.69 -16.53 0.71
N LYS A 433 -24.41 -17.46 0.06
CA LYS A 433 -25.14 -18.55 0.74
C LYS A 433 -24.19 -19.50 1.47
N ASN A 434 -22.99 -19.69 0.95
CA ASN A 434 -21.92 -20.46 1.58
C ASN A 434 -20.92 -19.57 2.32
N ASN A 435 -21.38 -18.43 2.84
CA ASN A 435 -20.61 -17.50 3.69
C ASN A 435 -19.33 -16.95 3.04
N LYS A 436 -19.30 -16.80 1.71
CA LYS A 436 -18.14 -16.29 0.99
C LYS A 436 -18.23 -14.79 0.68
N VAL A 437 -17.10 -14.11 0.81
CA VAL A 437 -16.92 -12.68 0.51
C VAL A 437 -15.93 -12.50 -0.64
N VAL A 438 -15.91 -11.30 -1.24
CA VAL A 438 -14.91 -10.95 -2.26
C VAL A 438 -13.59 -10.62 -1.57
N THR A 439 -12.49 -11.18 -2.09
CA THR A 439 -11.12 -10.96 -1.58
C THR A 439 -10.16 -10.41 -2.65
N GLY A 440 -10.60 -10.35 -3.90
CA GLY A 440 -9.80 -9.85 -5.00
C GLY A 440 -10.62 -9.54 -6.25
N LEU A 441 -10.04 -8.74 -7.16
CA LEU A 441 -10.71 -8.23 -8.36
C LEU A 441 -9.73 -8.16 -9.54
N ARG A 442 -10.22 -8.41 -10.77
CA ARG A 442 -9.47 -8.12 -12.01
C ARG A 442 -10.38 -7.96 -13.23
N PHE A 443 -9.83 -7.42 -14.31
CA PHE A 443 -10.40 -7.57 -15.64
C PHE A 443 -9.97 -8.86 -16.32
N VAL A 444 -10.87 -9.48 -17.09
CA VAL A 444 -10.56 -10.60 -17.99
C VAL A 444 -11.35 -10.42 -19.28
N LYS A 445 -10.71 -10.58 -20.45
CA LYS A 445 -11.43 -10.63 -21.72
C LYS A 445 -11.72 -12.07 -22.12
N LYS A 446 -13.00 -12.39 -22.33
CA LYS A 446 -13.45 -13.71 -22.78
C LYS A 446 -14.56 -13.52 -23.81
N ASN A 447 -14.56 -14.32 -24.88
CA ASN A 447 -15.54 -14.19 -25.97
C ASN A 447 -15.72 -12.76 -26.49
N ARG A 448 -14.61 -11.99 -26.52
CA ARG A 448 -14.54 -10.58 -26.97
C ARG A 448 -15.20 -9.57 -26.02
N ILE A 449 -15.66 -10.02 -24.86
CA ILE A 449 -16.28 -9.19 -23.82
C ILE A 449 -15.30 -9.05 -22.66
N VAL A 450 -15.15 -7.84 -22.14
CA VAL A 450 -14.37 -7.56 -20.92
C VAL A 450 -15.27 -7.79 -19.71
N HIS A 451 -14.84 -8.65 -18.81
CA HIS A 451 -15.54 -9.00 -17.57
C HIS A 451 -14.77 -8.49 -16.36
N LEU A 452 -15.51 -8.09 -15.33
CA LEU A 452 -15.00 -8.10 -13.97
C LEU A 452 -15.03 -9.54 -13.46
N GLN A 453 -13.89 -9.99 -12.92
CA GLN A 453 -13.77 -11.28 -12.26
C GLN A 453 -13.38 -11.07 -10.81
N ILE A 454 -14.05 -11.78 -9.90
CA ILE A 454 -13.78 -11.74 -8.46
C ILE A 454 -13.06 -13.00 -7.99
N GLN A 455 -12.23 -12.83 -6.97
CA GLN A 455 -11.83 -13.91 -6.08
C GLN A 455 -12.77 -13.93 -4.88
N GLU A 456 -13.15 -15.13 -4.44
CA GLU A 456 -13.97 -15.33 -3.26
C GLU A 456 -13.28 -16.26 -2.25
N GLY A 457 -13.62 -16.10 -0.97
CA GLY A 457 -13.21 -16.97 0.14
C GLY A 457 -14.23 -16.94 1.26
N GLU A 458 -14.33 -18.04 2.01
CA GLU A 458 -15.21 -18.17 3.18
C GLU A 458 -14.73 -17.25 4.31
N LEU A 459 -15.66 -16.43 4.80
CA LEU A 459 -15.45 -15.56 5.95
C LEU A 459 -15.46 -16.39 7.24
N LEU A 460 -14.47 -16.13 8.09
CA LEU A 460 -14.31 -16.71 9.41
C LEU A 460 -14.50 -15.62 10.49
N PRO A 461 -14.65 -16.00 11.77
CA PRO A 461 -14.64 -15.06 12.89
C PRO A 461 -13.53 -14.01 12.81
N ARG A 462 -13.85 -12.78 13.23
CA ARG A 462 -12.89 -11.67 13.35
C ARG A 462 -12.16 -11.37 12.04
N LEU A 463 -12.90 -11.31 10.94
CA LEU A 463 -12.42 -10.89 9.61
C LEU A 463 -11.39 -11.84 8.97
N ASN A 464 -11.20 -13.04 9.51
CA ASN A 464 -10.30 -14.02 8.90
C ASN A 464 -10.93 -14.62 7.64
N ILE A 465 -10.07 -15.10 6.72
CA ILE A 465 -10.49 -15.81 5.52
C ILE A 465 -9.94 -17.22 5.55
N ASN A 466 -10.79 -18.20 5.24
CA ASN A 466 -10.36 -19.59 5.08
C ASN A 466 -9.52 -19.72 3.79
N ALA A 467 -8.20 -19.79 3.91
CA ALA A 467 -7.27 -19.86 2.78
C ALA A 467 -7.54 -21.05 1.83
N SER A 468 -8.02 -22.18 2.36
CA SER A 468 -8.34 -23.37 1.55
C SER A 468 -9.59 -23.20 0.68
N SER A 469 -10.42 -22.20 0.97
CA SER A 469 -11.64 -21.90 0.22
C SER A 469 -11.44 -20.88 -0.91
N LEU A 470 -10.25 -20.28 -1.00
CA LEU A 470 -9.96 -19.21 -1.96
C LEU A 470 -10.03 -19.70 -3.40
N ALA A 471 -10.86 -19.05 -4.20
CA ALA A 471 -11.00 -19.37 -5.62
C ALA A 471 -11.36 -18.14 -6.46
N TRP A 472 -10.77 -18.04 -7.65
CA TRP A 472 -11.22 -17.10 -8.68
C TRP A 472 -12.48 -17.64 -9.35
N LYS A 473 -13.61 -16.94 -9.20
CA LYS A 473 -14.88 -17.38 -9.77
C LYS A 473 -14.84 -17.28 -11.29
N PRO A 474 -15.17 -18.33 -12.05
CA PRO A 474 -15.23 -18.24 -13.52
C PRO A 474 -16.20 -17.14 -13.97
N VAL A 475 -15.86 -16.45 -15.05
CA VAL A 475 -16.76 -15.48 -15.68
C VAL A 475 -17.78 -16.21 -16.56
N ASP A 476 -18.96 -15.63 -16.76
CA ASP A 476 -19.97 -16.20 -17.66
C ASP A 476 -19.43 -16.27 -19.09
N GLU A 477 -19.35 -17.47 -19.66
CA GLU A 477 -18.81 -17.70 -21.01
C GLU A 477 -19.84 -17.51 -22.14
N TYR A 478 -20.75 -16.55 -22.00
CA TYR A 478 -21.71 -16.25 -23.08
C TYR A 478 -21.04 -15.53 -24.25
N LYS A 479 -21.65 -15.63 -25.42
CA LYS A 479 -21.25 -14.92 -26.64
C LYS A 479 -22.30 -13.87 -27.01
N LEU A 480 -21.86 -12.84 -27.73
CA LEU A 480 -22.73 -11.78 -28.24
C LEU A 480 -23.88 -12.30 -29.13
N THR A 481 -23.70 -13.48 -29.74
CA THR A 481 -24.66 -14.13 -30.64
C THR A 481 -25.59 -15.13 -29.93
N ASP A 482 -25.41 -15.35 -28.63
CA ASP A 482 -26.23 -16.31 -27.89
C ASP A 482 -27.67 -15.82 -27.74
N ARG A 483 -28.61 -16.76 -27.64
CA ARG A 483 -30.03 -16.41 -27.45
C ARG A 483 -30.21 -15.75 -26.08
N LYS A 484 -31.08 -14.73 -26.04
CA LYS A 484 -31.41 -13.96 -24.82
C LYS A 484 -30.19 -13.24 -24.19
N VAL A 485 -29.25 -12.83 -25.02
CA VAL A 485 -28.17 -11.92 -24.64
C VAL A 485 -28.39 -10.61 -25.38
N PHE A 486 -28.52 -9.51 -24.65
CA PHE A 486 -28.89 -8.22 -25.21
C PHE A 486 -27.93 -7.10 -24.81
N ASN A 487 -27.60 -6.24 -25.78
CA ASN A 487 -26.86 -5.00 -25.56
C ASN A 487 -27.69 -4.05 -24.67
N GLY A 488 -27.06 -3.41 -23.69
CA GLY A 488 -27.74 -2.57 -22.69
C GLY A 488 -28.37 -3.36 -21.53
N GLN A 489 -28.29 -4.71 -21.54
CA GLN A 489 -28.76 -5.57 -20.46
C GLN A 489 -27.65 -6.51 -19.95
N ASP A 490 -27.09 -7.33 -20.83
CA ASP A 490 -26.06 -8.31 -20.47
C ASP A 490 -24.65 -7.74 -20.68
N TYR A 491 -24.48 -6.95 -21.73
CA TYR A 491 -23.23 -6.29 -22.07
C TYR A 491 -23.50 -4.89 -22.64
N HIS A 492 -22.51 -4.02 -22.55
CA HIS A 492 -22.47 -2.69 -23.14
C HIS A 492 -21.59 -2.69 -24.38
N THR A 493 -22.03 -2.04 -25.45
CA THR A 493 -21.22 -1.83 -26.66
C THR A 493 -20.71 -0.41 -26.70
N LEU A 494 -19.38 -0.23 -26.69
CA LEU A 494 -18.77 1.09 -26.82
C LEU A 494 -18.98 1.63 -28.24
N THR A 495 -19.53 2.83 -28.34
CA THR A 495 -19.64 3.63 -29.59
C THR A 495 -19.09 5.01 -29.34
N TRP A 496 -18.94 5.83 -30.38
CA TRP A 496 -18.65 7.25 -30.24
C TRP A 496 -19.51 7.88 -29.14
N GLU A 497 -20.82 7.71 -29.15
CA GLU A 497 -21.69 8.37 -28.16
C GLU A 497 -21.64 7.75 -26.76
N LYS A 498 -21.26 6.46 -26.64
CA LYS A 498 -21.37 5.66 -25.42
C LYS A 498 -20.04 5.01 -25.02
N ARG A 499 -19.01 5.84 -24.85
CA ARG A 499 -17.62 5.40 -24.55
C ARG A 499 -17.08 5.91 -23.21
N ARG A 500 -17.95 6.44 -22.36
CA ARG A 500 -17.57 7.00 -21.06
C ARG A 500 -17.60 5.91 -20.00
N MET A 501 -16.58 5.89 -19.14
CA MET A 501 -16.52 5.05 -17.96
C MET A 501 -16.30 5.93 -16.74
N ASP A 502 -17.17 5.77 -15.76
CA ASP A 502 -17.06 6.44 -14.47
C ASP A 502 -15.93 5.82 -13.64
N LEU A 503 -15.18 6.70 -12.97
CA LEU A 503 -14.07 6.33 -12.10
C LEU A 503 -14.50 6.67 -10.68
N ASP A 504 -14.76 5.64 -9.88
CA ASP A 504 -15.20 5.77 -8.50
C ASP A 504 -14.59 4.69 -7.63
N ASP A 505 -14.30 5.10 -6.40
CA ASP A 505 -13.98 4.24 -5.28
C ASP A 505 -15.22 4.14 -4.38
N LEU A 506 -15.78 2.93 -4.28
CA LEU A 506 -17.01 2.66 -3.54
C LEU A 506 -16.72 1.81 -2.31
N GLU A 507 -17.27 2.24 -1.17
CA GLU A 507 -17.16 1.52 0.11
C GLU A 507 -18.51 1.16 0.66
N ALA A 508 -18.62 -0.01 1.28
CA ALA A 508 -19.80 -0.44 2.00
C ALA A 508 -20.07 0.43 3.23
N ASP A 509 -21.33 0.45 3.68
CA ASP A 509 -21.68 1.10 4.93
C ASP A 509 -21.15 0.27 6.13
N ASP A 510 -21.12 0.88 7.31
CA ASP A 510 -20.65 0.20 8.52
C ASP A 510 -21.37 -1.14 8.75
N GLY A 511 -20.59 -2.16 9.10
CA GLY A 511 -21.08 -3.53 9.31
C GLY A 511 -21.45 -4.29 8.03
N HIS A 512 -21.09 -3.78 6.85
CA HIS A 512 -21.26 -4.47 5.57
C HIS A 512 -19.92 -4.74 4.88
N MET A 513 -19.87 -5.79 4.07
CA MET A 513 -18.70 -6.21 3.29
C MET A 513 -19.02 -6.32 1.81
N LEU A 514 -17.98 -6.21 0.99
CA LEU A 514 -18.04 -6.45 -0.45
C LEU A 514 -18.29 -7.93 -0.74
N THR A 515 -19.36 -8.19 -1.49
CA THR A 515 -19.82 -9.53 -1.90
C THR A 515 -20.11 -9.61 -3.40
N GLY A 516 -19.90 -8.52 -4.14
CA GLY A 516 -20.00 -8.57 -5.60
C GLY A 516 -19.76 -7.23 -6.26
N VAL A 517 -19.67 -7.25 -7.58
CA VAL A 517 -19.44 -6.06 -8.42
C VAL A 517 -20.17 -6.21 -9.74
N ARG A 518 -20.52 -5.08 -10.38
CA ARG A 518 -20.97 -5.04 -11.77
C ARG A 518 -20.78 -3.66 -12.39
N PHE A 519 -20.98 -3.58 -13.70
CA PHE A 519 -21.24 -2.33 -14.37
C PHE A 519 -22.73 -2.19 -14.69
N LYS A 520 -23.22 -0.96 -14.72
CA LYS A 520 -24.51 -0.60 -15.29
C LYS A 520 -24.39 0.63 -16.18
N GLU A 521 -25.35 0.86 -17.05
CA GLU A 521 -25.42 2.05 -17.87
C GLU A 521 -26.23 3.16 -17.16
N ILE A 522 -25.66 4.36 -17.03
CA ILE A 522 -26.37 5.59 -16.64
C ILE A 522 -26.18 6.62 -17.76
N GLY A 523 -27.22 6.86 -18.55
CA GLY A 523 -27.11 7.74 -19.71
C GLY A 523 -26.14 7.19 -20.75
N SER A 524 -24.99 7.85 -20.96
CA SER A 524 -23.90 7.40 -21.84
C SER A 524 -22.69 6.86 -21.08
N HIS A 525 -22.80 6.73 -19.76
CA HIS A 525 -21.71 6.33 -18.85
C HIS A 525 -21.86 4.87 -18.42
N LEU A 526 -20.74 4.16 -18.39
CA LEU A 526 -20.60 2.92 -17.66
C LEU A 526 -20.27 3.24 -16.20
N ASN A 527 -21.20 2.94 -15.32
CA ASN A 527 -21.12 3.18 -13.89
C ASN A 527 -20.78 1.89 -13.15
N PHE A 528 -19.81 1.96 -12.23
CA PHE A 528 -19.39 0.83 -11.40
C PHE A 528 -20.28 0.72 -10.16
N GLU A 529 -20.69 -0.50 -9.79
CA GLU A 529 -21.48 -0.76 -8.58
C GLU A 529 -20.88 -1.90 -7.77
N ILE A 530 -21.00 -1.79 -6.45
CA ILE A 530 -20.63 -2.83 -5.50
C ILE A 530 -21.89 -3.45 -4.88
N TYR A 531 -21.84 -4.77 -4.66
CA TYR A 531 -22.84 -5.50 -3.90
C TYR A 531 -22.32 -5.72 -2.48
N THR A 532 -23.07 -5.24 -1.50
CA THR A 532 -22.65 -5.22 -0.10
C THR A 532 -23.57 -6.11 0.72
N THR A 533 -23.03 -6.81 1.71
CA THR A 533 -23.80 -7.71 2.58
C THR A 533 -23.42 -7.47 4.04
N LYS A 534 -24.42 -7.36 4.91
CA LYS A 534 -24.20 -7.23 6.35
C LYS A 534 -23.56 -8.49 6.93
N PHE A 535 -22.70 -8.34 7.93
CA PHE A 535 -22.08 -9.48 8.60
C PHE A 535 -22.02 -9.28 10.12
N ASP A 536 -21.73 -10.36 10.83
CA ASP A 536 -21.46 -10.37 12.26
C ASP A 536 -19.95 -10.56 12.49
N PHE A 537 -19.33 -9.63 13.22
CA PHE A 537 -17.87 -9.60 13.40
C PHE A 537 -17.35 -10.79 14.22
N ASP A 538 -18.02 -11.12 15.33
CA ASP A 538 -17.58 -12.14 16.26
C ASP A 538 -17.72 -13.54 15.66
N THR A 539 -18.80 -13.80 14.93
CA THR A 539 -19.08 -15.11 14.33
C THR A 539 -18.58 -15.26 12.91
N GLY A 540 -18.31 -14.15 12.21
CA GLY A 540 -17.92 -14.15 10.79
C GLY A 540 -19.05 -14.59 9.86
N LYS A 541 -20.32 -14.43 10.26
CA LYS A 541 -21.48 -14.86 9.45
C LYS A 541 -22.13 -13.72 8.69
N LEU A 542 -22.33 -13.94 7.38
CA LEU A 542 -23.08 -13.05 6.50
C LEU A 542 -24.59 -13.13 6.76
N LYS A 543 -25.28 -12.02 6.48
CA LYS A 543 -26.74 -11.86 6.57
C LYS A 543 -27.30 -11.51 5.18
N PRO A 544 -27.55 -12.51 4.31
CA PRO A 544 -27.90 -12.30 2.90
C PRO A 544 -29.19 -11.50 2.69
N GLU A 545 -30.11 -11.52 3.64
CA GLU A 545 -31.35 -10.74 3.66
C GLU A 545 -31.11 -9.22 3.75
N HIS A 546 -29.90 -8.82 4.13
CA HIS A 546 -29.46 -7.43 4.23
C HIS A 546 -28.43 -7.07 3.15
N SER A 547 -28.46 -7.76 2.01
CA SER A 547 -27.62 -7.43 0.87
C SER A 547 -28.22 -6.32 0.01
N LYS A 548 -27.38 -5.42 -0.51
CA LYS A 548 -27.81 -4.32 -1.38
C LYS A 548 -26.72 -3.86 -2.35
N TRP A 549 -27.14 -3.36 -3.50
CA TRP A 549 -26.27 -2.62 -4.43
C TRP A 549 -26.01 -1.21 -3.89
N LYS A 550 -24.77 -0.74 -4.05
CA LYS A 550 -24.35 0.63 -3.77
C LYS A 550 -23.54 1.15 -4.95
N ASP A 551 -23.81 2.40 -5.32
CA ASP A 551 -23.29 3.07 -6.50
C ASP A 551 -23.04 4.57 -6.25
N ASN A 552 -22.42 5.23 -7.22
CA ASN A 552 -22.37 6.68 -7.30
C ASN A 552 -23.16 7.15 -8.56
N PRO A 553 -24.39 7.66 -8.40
CA PRO A 553 -25.25 8.01 -9.54
C PRO A 553 -24.91 9.38 -10.17
N ASN A 554 -23.86 10.07 -9.71
CA ASN A 554 -23.46 11.34 -10.29
C ASN A 554 -23.13 11.19 -11.79
N THR A 555 -23.35 12.26 -12.57
CA THR A 555 -23.01 12.36 -13.99
C THR A 555 -22.39 13.73 -14.26
N ASP A 556 -21.90 13.97 -15.48
CA ASP A 556 -21.36 15.28 -15.89
C ASP A 556 -22.42 16.39 -15.91
N VAL A 557 -23.71 16.04 -15.86
CA VAL A 557 -24.85 16.98 -15.79
C VAL A 557 -25.52 17.02 -14.41
N SER A 558 -24.98 16.34 -13.40
CA SER A 558 -25.53 16.36 -12.05
C SER A 558 -25.49 17.76 -11.42
N ILE A 559 -26.56 18.14 -10.73
CA ILE A 559 -26.67 19.45 -10.06
C ILE A 559 -25.66 19.56 -8.91
N LYS A 560 -25.48 18.48 -8.15
CA LYS A 560 -24.51 18.38 -7.05
C LYS A 560 -23.39 17.45 -7.50
N ASN A 561 -22.15 17.86 -7.24
CA ASN A 561 -20.93 17.11 -7.55
C ASN A 561 -20.92 16.54 -9.00
N PRO A 562 -21.04 17.40 -10.03
CA PRO A 562 -20.94 16.95 -11.42
C PRO A 562 -19.59 16.29 -11.67
N ARG A 563 -19.60 15.16 -12.39
CA ARG A 563 -18.36 14.44 -12.69
C ARG A 563 -17.44 15.25 -13.59
N THR A 564 -16.14 15.17 -13.33
CA THR A 564 -15.12 15.83 -14.17
C THR A 564 -14.42 14.84 -15.12
N LYS A 565 -14.05 15.31 -16.31
CA LYS A 565 -13.38 14.46 -17.32
C LYS A 565 -11.88 14.35 -17.06
N VAL A 566 -11.37 13.13 -16.97
CA VAL A 566 -9.93 12.84 -17.09
C VAL A 566 -9.51 13.05 -18.55
N ARG A 567 -8.67 14.05 -18.80
CA ARG A 567 -8.24 14.44 -20.16
C ARG A 567 -6.95 13.72 -20.54
N LEU A 568 -7.04 12.89 -21.59
CA LEU A 568 -5.86 12.33 -22.25
C LEU A 568 -5.33 13.32 -23.29
N VAL A 569 -4.15 13.89 -23.05
CA VAL A 569 -3.51 14.88 -23.94
C VAL A 569 -2.47 14.19 -24.81
N HIS A 570 -2.71 14.15 -26.13
CA HIS A 570 -1.85 13.46 -27.12
C HIS A 570 -1.43 12.03 -26.69
N PRO A 571 -2.39 11.12 -26.42
CA PRO A 571 -2.08 9.83 -25.83
C PRO A 571 -1.44 8.86 -26.83
N ASP A 572 -0.16 8.50 -26.64
CA ASP A 572 0.45 7.32 -27.29
C ASP A 572 0.04 6.02 -26.57
N ILE A 573 0.42 4.88 -27.13
CA ILE A 573 0.11 3.54 -26.61
C ILE A 573 0.70 3.35 -25.20
N PRO A 574 -0.11 2.96 -24.19
CA PRO A 574 0.32 2.91 -22.79
C PRO A 574 1.59 2.08 -22.52
N ILE A 575 1.68 0.90 -23.14
CA ILE A 575 2.80 -0.05 -22.95
C ILE A 575 4.14 0.43 -23.53
N ARG A 576 4.16 1.57 -24.23
CA ARG A 576 5.38 2.19 -24.76
C ARG A 576 6.00 3.18 -23.78
N SER A 577 5.35 3.48 -22.66
CA SER A 577 5.91 4.35 -21.64
C SER A 577 7.14 3.72 -21.00
N THR A 578 8.19 4.51 -20.79
CA THR A 578 9.42 4.07 -20.11
C THR A 578 9.35 4.23 -18.59
N SER A 579 8.33 4.92 -18.08
CA SER A 579 8.13 5.16 -16.65
C SER A 579 6.90 4.42 -16.14
N PRO A 580 6.93 3.85 -14.92
CA PRO A 580 5.77 3.17 -14.33
C PRO A 580 4.56 4.09 -14.20
N SER A 581 3.36 3.61 -14.43
CA SER A 581 2.10 4.36 -14.29
C SER A 581 1.87 4.78 -12.84
N ILE A 582 1.33 5.98 -12.65
CA ILE A 582 0.87 6.49 -11.34
C ILE A 582 -0.64 6.74 -11.38
N PRO A 583 -1.36 6.63 -10.25
CA PRO A 583 -2.76 7.05 -10.18
C PRO A 583 -2.92 8.50 -10.65
N THR A 584 -3.94 8.77 -11.47
CA THR A 584 -4.19 10.09 -12.08
C THR A 584 -5.66 10.51 -12.03
N SER A 585 -6.51 9.69 -11.41
CA SER A 585 -7.92 10.00 -11.20
C SER A 585 -8.32 9.82 -9.73
N HIS A 586 -9.44 10.41 -9.37
CA HIS A 586 -10.15 10.24 -8.10
C HIS A 586 -11.64 9.98 -8.36
N SER A 587 -12.42 9.70 -7.32
CA SER A 587 -13.89 9.55 -7.41
C SER A 587 -14.57 10.79 -7.98
N ASP A 588 -15.78 10.65 -8.51
CA ASP A 588 -16.50 11.70 -9.25
C ASP A 588 -15.76 12.18 -10.52
N GLN A 589 -14.99 11.29 -11.14
CA GLN A 589 -14.42 11.52 -12.46
C GLN A 589 -14.95 10.52 -13.48
N TYR A 590 -14.74 10.80 -14.76
CA TYR A 590 -14.97 9.86 -15.84
C TYR A 590 -13.88 9.99 -16.89
N ILE A 591 -13.67 8.92 -17.65
CA ILE A 591 -12.76 8.87 -18.79
C ILE A 591 -13.49 8.37 -20.03
N GLU A 592 -13.05 8.81 -21.21
CA GLU A 592 -13.56 8.32 -22.48
C GLU A 592 -12.53 7.41 -23.14
N PHE A 593 -12.97 6.26 -23.62
CA PHE A 593 -12.18 5.53 -24.60
C PHE A 593 -12.10 6.35 -25.88
N THR A 594 -10.89 6.51 -26.42
CA THR A 594 -10.60 7.33 -27.60
C THR A 594 -9.47 6.70 -28.40
N ASN A 595 -9.18 7.24 -29.57
CA ASN A 595 -8.00 6.88 -30.34
C ASN A 595 -6.70 7.40 -29.71
N SER A 596 -5.61 6.70 -30.00
CA SER A 596 -4.25 7.16 -29.82
C SER A 596 -3.98 8.41 -30.65
N ASP A 597 -2.90 9.11 -30.31
CA ASP A 597 -2.51 10.34 -30.98
C ASP A 597 -2.31 10.13 -32.51
N ILE A 598 -2.83 11.08 -33.29
CA ILE A 598 -2.79 11.02 -34.75
C ILE A 598 -1.34 11.10 -35.25
N ASP A 599 -0.54 12.00 -34.70
CA ASP A 599 0.83 12.22 -35.16
C ASP A 599 1.75 11.05 -34.75
N ARG A 600 1.51 10.40 -33.59
CA ARG A 600 2.35 9.30 -33.10
C ARG A 600 1.95 7.90 -33.57
N ASP A 601 0.66 7.65 -33.79
CA ASP A 601 0.13 6.31 -34.06
C ASP A 601 -0.99 6.29 -35.12
N VAL A 602 -1.19 7.39 -35.87
CA VAL A 602 -2.23 7.50 -36.91
C VAL A 602 -3.63 7.19 -36.37
N ALA A 603 -3.87 7.43 -35.07
CA ALA A 603 -5.12 7.11 -34.39
C ALA A 603 -5.55 5.63 -34.52
N GLN A 604 -4.61 4.68 -34.55
CA GLN A 604 -4.93 3.27 -34.85
C GLN A 604 -5.28 2.42 -33.63
N THR A 605 -4.92 2.89 -32.44
CA THR A 605 -5.07 2.14 -31.18
C THR A 605 -6.12 2.81 -30.30
N THR A 606 -7.03 2.04 -29.68
CA THR A 606 -7.96 2.59 -28.70
C THR A 606 -7.29 2.64 -27.32
N VAL A 607 -7.40 3.77 -26.63
CA VAL A 607 -6.85 4.05 -25.30
C VAL A 607 -7.96 4.62 -24.40
N PRO A 608 -7.88 4.48 -23.06
CA PRO A 608 -6.88 3.74 -22.28
C PRO A 608 -6.96 2.22 -22.48
N PHE A 609 -5.91 1.51 -22.05
CA PHE A 609 -5.95 0.04 -21.91
C PHE A 609 -6.61 -0.35 -20.58
N LEU A 610 -6.84 -1.64 -20.36
CA LEU A 610 -7.37 -2.18 -19.11
C LEU A 610 -6.27 -2.96 -18.39
N ASP A 611 -5.99 -2.66 -17.13
CA ASP A 611 -5.06 -3.43 -16.31
C ASP A 611 -5.73 -4.74 -15.87
N ALA A 612 -5.28 -5.86 -16.42
CA ALA A 612 -5.87 -7.18 -16.21
C ALA A 612 -5.20 -7.98 -15.09
N GLN A 613 -4.25 -7.35 -14.37
CA GLN A 613 -3.56 -8.00 -13.26
C GLN A 613 -4.55 -8.37 -12.14
N LYS A 614 -4.23 -9.47 -11.44
CA LYS A 614 -4.96 -9.91 -10.24
C LYS A 614 -4.74 -8.91 -9.11
N VAL A 615 -5.75 -8.17 -8.71
CA VAL A 615 -5.70 -7.31 -7.53
C VAL A 615 -6.18 -8.12 -6.33
N GLU A 616 -5.21 -8.80 -5.69
CA GLU A 616 -5.36 -9.56 -4.46
C GLU A 616 -4.17 -9.23 -3.54
N SER A 617 -4.43 -9.09 -2.23
CA SER A 617 -3.43 -8.88 -1.19
C SER A 617 -2.57 -10.14 -0.99
N LEU A 618 -1.38 -9.98 -0.40
CA LEU A 618 -0.49 -11.10 -0.08
C LEU A 618 -1.20 -12.17 0.78
N GLU A 619 -1.92 -11.73 1.79
CA GLU A 619 -2.87 -12.53 2.57
C GLU A 619 -4.28 -12.04 2.26
N ALA A 620 -5.17 -12.98 1.96
CA ALA A 620 -6.55 -12.65 1.62
C ALA A 620 -7.29 -12.09 2.84
N VAL A 621 -7.91 -10.93 2.65
CA VAL A 621 -8.72 -10.26 3.67
C VAL A 621 -10.10 -9.93 3.09
N PRO A 622 -11.12 -9.79 3.94
CA PRO A 622 -12.39 -9.25 3.50
C PRO A 622 -12.22 -7.79 3.06
N LEU A 623 -13.01 -7.40 2.06
CA LEU A 623 -13.00 -6.06 1.50
C LEU A 623 -14.25 -5.30 1.96
N SER A 624 -14.11 -4.02 2.32
CA SER A 624 -15.25 -3.12 2.49
C SER A 624 -15.67 -2.51 1.17
N GLY A 625 -14.77 -2.45 0.19
CA GLY A 625 -15.02 -1.71 -1.04
C GLY A 625 -14.14 -2.13 -2.21
N ALA A 626 -14.43 -1.54 -3.35
CA ALA A 626 -13.66 -1.67 -4.58
C ALA A 626 -13.83 -0.41 -5.41
N GLY A 627 -12.91 -0.17 -6.33
CA GLY A 627 -12.97 0.97 -7.22
C GLY A 627 -12.38 0.71 -8.59
N ILE A 628 -12.74 1.59 -9.52
CA ILE A 628 -12.18 1.65 -10.88
C ILE A 628 -11.54 3.02 -11.04
N PHE A 629 -10.25 3.06 -11.39
CA PHE A 629 -9.50 4.29 -11.50
C PHE A 629 -8.58 4.27 -12.72
N HIS A 630 -8.08 5.44 -13.10
CA HIS A 630 -7.12 5.61 -14.17
C HIS A 630 -5.71 5.85 -13.62
N LYS A 631 -4.73 5.11 -14.13
CA LYS A 631 -3.30 5.33 -13.89
C LYS A 631 -2.55 5.48 -15.20
N GLY A 632 -1.53 6.34 -15.24
CA GLY A 632 -0.76 6.54 -16.46
C GLY A 632 0.36 7.56 -16.33
N ARG A 633 0.85 8.02 -17.48
CA ARG A 633 1.84 9.08 -17.62
C ARG A 633 1.38 10.08 -18.68
N GLN A 634 1.88 11.30 -18.58
CA GLN A 634 1.60 12.34 -19.56
C GLN A 634 1.98 11.88 -20.98
N PHE A 635 1.15 12.23 -21.98
CA PHE A 635 1.30 11.83 -23.39
C PHE A 635 1.17 10.33 -23.68
N PHE A 636 0.64 9.56 -22.74
CA PHE A 636 0.27 8.16 -22.93
C PHE A 636 -1.19 7.96 -22.54
N GLY A 637 -1.83 6.96 -23.14
CA GLY A 637 -3.23 6.64 -22.90
C GLY A 637 -3.53 6.10 -21.51
N GLY A 638 -2.54 5.57 -20.79
CA GLY A 638 -2.71 4.96 -19.48
C GLY A 638 -3.59 3.71 -19.45
N PHE A 639 -3.96 3.31 -18.23
CA PHE A 639 -4.72 2.11 -17.92
C PHE A 639 -5.90 2.46 -17.01
N ILE A 640 -7.06 1.90 -17.31
CA ILE A 640 -8.15 1.75 -16.35
C ILE A 640 -7.86 0.49 -15.55
N ALA A 641 -7.79 0.61 -14.23
CA ALA A 641 -7.39 -0.45 -13.33
C ALA A 641 -8.42 -0.64 -12.20
N PRO A 642 -8.64 -1.88 -11.75
CA PRO A 642 -9.35 -2.12 -10.51
C PRO A 642 -8.47 -1.80 -9.31
N LYS A 643 -9.10 -1.37 -8.22
CA LYS A 643 -8.51 -1.34 -6.89
C LYS A 643 -9.45 -2.00 -5.89
N ILE A 644 -8.90 -2.49 -4.79
CA ILE A 644 -9.66 -3.06 -3.67
C ILE A 644 -9.47 -2.19 -2.43
N ILE A 645 -10.48 -2.16 -1.57
CA ILE A 645 -10.45 -1.40 -0.32
C ILE A 645 -10.66 -2.40 0.81
N THR A 646 -9.64 -2.58 1.63
CA THR A 646 -9.65 -3.57 2.72
C THR A 646 -10.60 -3.16 3.83
N TYR A 647 -11.15 -4.13 4.55
CA TYR A 647 -12.02 -3.82 5.67
C TYR A 647 -11.25 -3.08 6.76
N ASP A 648 -11.85 -2.02 7.31
CA ASP A 648 -11.23 -1.22 8.37
C ASP A 648 -11.21 -1.96 9.71
N VAL A 649 -10.07 -2.55 10.05
CA VAL A 649 -9.90 -3.33 11.28
C VAL A 649 -9.70 -2.44 12.51
N SER A 650 -9.38 -1.16 12.34
CA SER A 650 -9.17 -0.20 13.45
C SER A 650 -10.44 -0.03 14.29
N LYS A 651 -11.62 -0.15 13.67
CA LYS A 651 -12.94 -0.10 14.31
C LYS A 651 -13.16 -1.17 15.36
N PHE A 652 -12.41 -2.27 15.30
CA PHE A 652 -12.53 -3.40 16.23
C PHE A 652 -11.36 -3.51 17.21
N LEU A 653 -10.33 -2.68 17.05
CA LEU A 653 -9.24 -2.53 18.01
C LEU A 653 -9.75 -1.78 19.25
N LYS A 654 -10.14 -2.54 20.27
CA LYS A 654 -10.55 -2.03 21.59
C LYS A 654 -9.45 -2.32 22.62
N ALA A 655 -9.46 -1.56 23.72
CA ALA A 655 -8.63 -1.86 24.89
C ALA A 655 -8.82 -3.35 25.26
N ALA A 656 -7.72 -4.11 25.22
CA ALA A 656 -7.75 -5.53 25.52
C ALA A 656 -8.12 -5.78 27.00
N PHE A 657 -7.79 -4.81 27.86
CA PHE A 657 -8.07 -4.81 29.28
C PHE A 657 -8.72 -3.48 29.66
N PRO A 658 -10.05 -3.32 29.50
CA PRO A 658 -10.72 -2.10 29.89
C PRO A 658 -10.57 -1.89 31.40
N THR A 659 -10.17 -0.69 31.82
CA THR A 659 -10.22 -0.32 33.24
C THR A 659 -11.66 -0.37 33.69
N GLU A 660 -11.96 -1.16 34.72
CA GLU A 660 -13.27 -1.09 35.38
C GLU A 660 -13.48 0.37 35.80
N GLN A 661 -14.48 1.04 35.20
CA GLN A 661 -14.95 2.30 35.74
C GLN A 661 -15.54 1.96 37.10
N VAL A 662 -14.75 2.22 38.15
CA VAL A 662 -15.24 2.27 39.52
C VAL A 662 -16.24 3.43 39.56
N ASN A 663 -17.52 3.11 39.42
CA ASN A 663 -18.63 4.02 39.70
C ASN A 663 -18.69 4.32 41.20
#